data_AF-A0AAN7Z866-F1
#
_entry.id   AF-A0AAN7Z866-F1
#
_cell.length_a   1.000
_cell.length_b   1.000
_cell.length_c   1.000
_cell.angle_alpha   90.00
_cell.angle_beta   90.00
_cell.angle_gamma   90.00
#
_symmetry.space_group_name_H-M   'P 1'
#
loop_
_entity.id
_entity.type
_entity.pdbx_description
1 polymer ?
#
loop_
_entity_poly.entity_id
_entity_poly.type
_entity_poly.pdbx_seq_one_letter_code
_entity_poly.pdbx_strand_id
1 'polypeptide(L)'
;MSPSALTTVQLARVPTARSLRPILKSSASVLGIRRSRDEAGLDDHDDNDEGDDASSMDGLHSPQRKRARVEFDLENIEVHEIGARSVEEIRKEIRDALDHHAQGHDEDYDILKQTLQGKSVSYHDEDDDDVAPDLVAIAKQRQELKGYFIALTSFAPRLGRSCDGLVRNVLQCQWLGRDDQFAKIYIHFLAALVSAQGPRLTQVLSMIVERFSSCRPSEWAIEGWPPVVREAAQERLHVALRYILSLFPAAESVLEPILASKYPFHEEPKRTHLAYVDNLLRLRQYSPGLRHDIMDLIISRLVKIDVEMQMDLDDMDDKLTAMVGMALKSAQEHDDHDEDSDDSDNESVSSAESEDDEYNRVKTAKENIEKMDAILDTLFDLYTPMFADPHSQGAMDVFEDLLAEFSNLILPTIKSRHTQFLIFHFGQRSEKLMDAFCGTCINIAFESQRPLVLRQSACAYLASFVARGAHVPGHIVVNIFEVLGYHLDEMRAVYENSCRGPDVRRYAPFYALMQALMYVFCFRWQDLIRSTPDDVDREDPLSYLDQDIEWVPEIKDIMRRNIYSVLNPMKVCSPVIVDQFAKLAHHFRFMYVYPLIESNKRLRLSQFSAGAYSNGGGLRDLAFDMNDESWQQLGSYFPFDPYQLPKSKRWVDDDYLPWRPIPGLNPECGDDSDEEELDEDEEIDEDTATEEGIGENN
;
A
#
# COMPACT_ATOMS: atom_id res chain seq x y z
N MET A 1 -64.51 -17.49 11.63
CA MET A 1 -65.17 -16.39 10.89
C MET A 1 -64.15 -15.84 9.91
N SER A 2 -64.41 -16.04 8.62
CA SER A 2 -63.66 -15.50 7.46
C SER A 2 -63.74 -13.95 7.43
N PRO A 3 -62.92 -13.18 6.65
CA PRO A 3 -62.30 -13.62 5.40
C PRO A 3 -60.84 -13.23 5.11
N SER A 4 -60.18 -14.23 4.53
CA SER A 4 -59.29 -14.25 3.36
C SER A 4 -59.22 -12.97 2.50
N ALA A 5 -58.00 -12.46 2.30
CA ALA A 5 -57.65 -11.60 1.17
C ALA A 5 -56.72 -12.38 0.22
N LEU A 6 -57.29 -12.80 -0.91
CA LEU A 6 -56.59 -13.25 -2.11
C LEU A 6 -56.15 -12.02 -2.89
N THR A 7 -54.89 -11.97 -3.36
CA THR A 7 -54.55 -11.12 -4.51
C THR A 7 -53.64 -11.91 -5.45
N THR A 8 -54.23 -12.22 -6.59
CA THR A 8 -53.67 -12.99 -7.69
C THR A 8 -52.82 -12.09 -8.60
N VAL A 9 -51.60 -12.54 -8.83
CA VAL A 9 -50.75 -12.44 -10.04
C VAL A 9 -51.31 -11.60 -11.21
N GLN A 10 -50.57 -10.54 -11.56
CA GLN A 10 -50.55 -9.98 -12.92
C GLN A 10 -49.13 -10.05 -13.49
N LEU A 11 -48.98 -10.90 -14.51
CA LEU A 11 -47.82 -11.01 -15.40
C LEU A 11 -47.68 -9.74 -16.26
N ALA A 12 -46.58 -9.02 -16.10
CA ALA A 12 -46.17 -7.97 -17.04
C ALA A 12 -45.09 -8.52 -18.00
N ARG A 13 -45.38 -8.39 -19.29
CA ARG A 13 -44.69 -8.99 -20.42
C ARG A 13 -43.51 -8.11 -20.87
N VAL A 14 -42.45 -8.78 -21.29
CA VAL A 14 -41.24 -8.30 -21.99
C VAL A 14 -41.54 -7.28 -23.09
N PRO A 15 -40.74 -6.19 -23.23
CA PRO A 15 -40.57 -5.48 -24.48
C PRO A 15 -39.19 -5.76 -25.10
N THR A 16 -39.23 -6.26 -26.34
CA THR A 16 -38.10 -6.49 -27.22
C THR A 16 -37.60 -5.19 -27.88
N ALA A 17 -36.33 -5.24 -28.27
CA ALA A 17 -35.50 -4.20 -28.87
C ALA A 17 -36.15 -3.35 -29.99
N ARG A 18 -35.79 -2.06 -30.03
CA ARG A 18 -35.71 -1.26 -31.27
C ARG A 18 -34.74 -0.09 -31.14
N SER A 19 -34.04 0.13 -32.24
CA SER A 19 -32.94 1.06 -32.47
C SER A 19 -33.35 2.52 -32.49
N LEU A 20 -32.45 3.42 -32.06
CA LEU A 20 -32.52 4.84 -32.34
C LEU A 20 -31.20 5.32 -32.97
N ARG A 21 -31.34 5.73 -34.24
CA ARG A 21 -30.36 6.37 -35.13
C ARG A 21 -30.59 7.90 -35.11
N PRO A 22 -29.69 8.70 -35.71
CA PRO A 22 -29.25 10.00 -35.20
C PRO A 22 -30.11 11.19 -35.63
N ILE A 23 -30.03 12.28 -34.86
CA ILE A 23 -30.67 13.56 -35.14
C ILE A 23 -29.67 14.49 -35.87
N LEU A 24 -29.82 14.55 -37.20
CA LEU A 24 -29.35 15.64 -38.05
C LEU A 24 -30.50 15.98 -39.03
N LYS A 25 -30.88 17.26 -39.10
CA LYS A 25 -31.64 17.92 -40.18
C LYS A 25 -30.95 19.29 -40.38
N SER A 26 -30.20 19.56 -41.44
CA SER A 26 -30.52 19.74 -42.87
C SER A 26 -31.05 21.13 -43.24
N SER A 27 -30.22 21.92 -43.93
CA SER A 27 -30.64 22.84 -44.99
C SER A 27 -29.51 23.03 -46.02
N ALA A 28 -29.68 22.42 -47.18
CA ALA A 28 -29.19 22.95 -48.47
C ALA A 28 -30.13 24.11 -48.87
N SER A 29 -29.89 25.06 -49.78
CA SER A 29 -28.94 25.33 -50.86
C SER A 29 -29.11 26.83 -51.21
N VAL A 30 -28.20 27.45 -51.98
CA VAL A 30 -28.51 28.25 -53.18
C VAL A 30 -27.21 28.80 -53.80
N LEU A 31 -27.11 28.49 -55.10
CA LEU A 31 -26.19 28.88 -56.17
C LEU A 31 -25.82 30.38 -56.26
N GLY A 32 -24.66 30.66 -56.84
CA GLY A 32 -24.35 31.97 -57.42
C GLY A 32 -22.96 32.08 -58.06
N ILE A 33 -22.88 31.95 -59.38
CA ILE A 33 -21.70 31.89 -60.24
C ILE A 33 -21.29 33.29 -60.77
N ARG A 34 -19.97 33.57 -60.72
CA ARG A 34 -19.05 34.31 -61.64
C ARG A 34 -19.41 35.67 -62.32
N ARG A 35 -18.30 36.41 -62.50
CA ARG A 35 -17.86 37.36 -63.58
C ARG A 35 -18.13 38.86 -63.35
N SER A 36 -17.06 39.69 -63.20
CA SER A 36 -16.26 40.40 -64.25
C SER A 36 -16.97 41.66 -64.73
N ARG A 37 -16.38 42.83 -65.02
CA ARG A 37 -15.02 43.41 -65.10
C ARG A 37 -15.26 44.83 -65.73
N ASP A 38 -14.27 45.75 -65.63
CA ASP A 38 -14.12 47.04 -66.37
C ASP A 38 -15.05 48.21 -65.94
N GLU A 39 -14.68 49.50 -65.97
CA GLU A 39 -13.48 50.25 -66.37
C GLU A 39 -13.61 51.73 -65.88
N ALA A 40 -12.46 52.37 -65.64
CA ALA A 40 -12.06 53.74 -65.99
C ALA A 40 -12.71 55.04 -65.40
N GLY A 41 -11.81 55.99 -65.09
CA GLY A 41 -12.02 57.46 -65.06
C GLY A 41 -11.64 58.12 -63.72
N LEU A 42 -10.40 58.58 -63.50
CA LEU A 42 -9.87 59.93 -63.78
C LEU A 42 -10.59 61.05 -62.99
N ASP A 43 -9.91 61.67 -62.01
CA ASP A 43 -9.45 63.07 -62.12
C ASP A 43 -8.67 63.55 -60.87
N ASP A 44 -7.74 64.46 -61.16
CA ASP A 44 -6.65 65.02 -60.37
C ASP A 44 -7.03 66.13 -59.37
N HIS A 45 -6.01 66.46 -58.54
CA HIS A 45 -5.49 67.79 -58.20
C HIS A 45 -5.66 68.38 -56.78
N ASP A 46 -4.48 68.63 -56.18
CA ASP A 46 -3.97 69.85 -55.53
C ASP A 46 -4.71 70.44 -54.31
N ASP A 47 -4.07 71.09 -53.33
CA ASP A 47 -2.69 71.24 -52.86
C ASP A 47 -2.81 72.09 -51.57
N ASN A 48 -1.84 71.98 -50.65
CA ASN A 48 -1.34 72.98 -49.68
C ASN A 48 -2.32 73.81 -48.82
N ASP A 49 -2.14 73.83 -47.49
CA ASP A 49 -1.19 74.74 -46.81
C ASP A 49 -1.40 74.77 -45.27
N GLU A 50 -0.35 75.19 -44.60
CA GLU A 50 0.01 75.13 -43.17
C GLU A 50 -0.70 76.13 -42.24
N GLY A 51 -0.54 75.97 -40.92
CA GLY A 51 -0.47 77.10 -39.98
C GLY A 51 -1.27 77.06 -38.66
N ASP A 52 -0.60 76.60 -37.60
CA ASP A 52 -0.47 77.24 -36.27
C ASP A 52 -1.65 77.46 -35.27
N ASP A 53 -1.48 76.76 -34.14
CA ASP A 53 -1.39 77.22 -32.73
C ASP A 53 -2.58 77.66 -31.85
N ALA A 54 -2.72 76.86 -30.77
CA ALA A 54 -2.83 77.21 -29.34
C ALA A 54 -4.17 77.67 -28.67
N SER A 55 -4.72 76.69 -27.91
CA SER A 55 -5.23 76.77 -26.52
C SER A 55 -6.69 77.19 -26.22
N SER A 56 -7.53 76.21 -25.80
CA SER A 56 -8.01 76.05 -24.41
C SER A 56 -8.96 74.83 -24.25
N MET A 57 -8.66 73.94 -23.28
CA MET A 57 -9.53 73.21 -22.33
C MET A 57 -11.05 73.09 -22.62
N ASP A 58 -11.78 71.99 -22.38
CA ASP A 58 -11.63 70.80 -21.54
C ASP A 58 -12.76 69.81 -21.93
N GLY A 59 -12.58 68.49 -21.74
CA GLY A 59 -13.63 67.49 -21.97
C GLY A 59 -13.13 66.09 -22.31
N LEU A 60 -13.05 65.22 -21.30
CA LEU A 60 -12.52 63.85 -21.35
C LEU A 60 -13.41 62.81 -22.09
N HIS A 61 -12.71 61.72 -22.52
CA HIS A 61 -13.13 60.34 -22.86
C HIS A 61 -13.61 60.12 -24.31
N SER A 62 -13.03 59.29 -25.18
CA SER A 62 -12.30 58.00 -25.05
C SER A 62 -11.60 57.66 -26.40
N PRO A 63 -10.61 56.74 -26.46
CA PRO A 63 -9.56 56.74 -27.50
C PRO A 63 -9.91 55.93 -28.76
N GLN A 64 -9.67 56.53 -29.93
CA GLN A 64 -9.73 55.86 -31.24
C GLN A 64 -8.37 55.24 -31.63
N ARG A 65 -8.44 53.93 -31.90
CA ARG A 65 -7.60 53.07 -32.74
C ARG A 65 -6.47 53.76 -33.52
N LYS A 66 -5.21 53.54 -33.13
CA LYS A 66 -4.04 53.59 -34.03
C LYS A 66 -3.60 52.18 -34.37
N ARG A 67 -3.54 51.88 -35.68
CA ARG A 67 -2.94 50.65 -36.22
C ARG A 67 -1.45 50.64 -35.85
N ALA A 68 -1.03 49.67 -35.06
CA ALA A 68 0.39 49.41 -34.81
C ALA A 68 1.02 48.88 -36.09
N ARG A 69 1.98 49.63 -36.63
CA ARG A 69 2.91 49.16 -37.66
C ARG A 69 4.05 48.50 -36.89
N VAL A 70 4.13 47.17 -36.97
CA VAL A 70 5.23 46.41 -36.37
C VAL A 70 6.44 46.59 -37.30
N GLU A 71 7.42 47.34 -36.82
CA GLU A 71 8.77 47.33 -37.38
C GLU A 71 9.45 46.10 -36.78
N PHE A 72 9.83 45.15 -37.63
CA PHE A 72 10.54 43.96 -37.20
C PHE A 72 11.97 44.38 -36.91
N ASP A 73 12.32 44.44 -35.63
CA ASP A 73 13.69 44.57 -35.18
C ASP A 73 14.41 43.25 -35.48
N LEU A 74 15.13 43.23 -36.61
CA LEU A 74 15.84 42.07 -37.15
C LEU A 74 17.09 41.68 -36.34
N GLU A 75 17.43 42.43 -35.29
CA GLU A 75 18.63 42.21 -34.48
C GLU A 75 18.43 41.21 -33.32
N ASN A 76 17.22 40.69 -33.09
CA ASN A 76 16.91 39.75 -32.00
C ASN A 76 16.39 38.38 -32.44
N ILE A 77 16.63 37.96 -33.69
CA ILE A 77 16.47 36.56 -34.08
C ILE A 77 17.75 35.82 -33.67
N GLU A 78 17.83 35.40 -32.41
CA GLU A 78 18.82 34.40 -32.00
C GLU A 78 18.44 33.06 -32.61
N VAL A 79 18.96 32.79 -33.81
CA VAL A 79 19.03 31.45 -34.38
C VAL A 79 19.86 30.61 -33.43
N HIS A 80 19.20 29.78 -32.63
CA HIS A 80 19.90 28.78 -31.83
C HIS A 80 20.46 27.73 -32.79
N GLU A 81 21.72 27.90 -33.20
CA GLU A 81 22.50 26.88 -33.91
C GLU A 81 22.79 25.71 -32.95
N ILE A 82 21.85 24.76 -32.88
CA ILE A 82 22.02 23.51 -32.13
C ILE A 82 22.74 22.52 -33.07
N GLY A 83 24.07 22.63 -33.16
CA GLY A 83 24.88 21.82 -34.07
C GLY A 83 24.84 22.30 -35.53
N ALA A 84 25.50 21.55 -36.44
CA ALA A 84 25.78 21.98 -37.82
C ALA A 84 24.56 22.01 -38.79
N ARG A 85 23.34 21.82 -38.29
CA ARG A 85 22.09 21.81 -39.07
C ARG A 85 21.05 22.70 -38.40
N SER A 86 20.31 23.49 -39.19
CA SER A 86 19.28 24.39 -38.64
C SER A 86 18.03 23.61 -38.18
N VAL A 87 17.32 24.11 -37.16
CA VAL A 87 16.05 23.51 -36.71
C VAL A 87 15.00 23.45 -37.84
N GLU A 88 15.11 24.35 -38.83
CA GLU A 88 14.28 24.37 -40.03
C GLU A 88 14.59 23.25 -41.02
N GLU A 89 15.86 22.87 -41.19
CA GLU A 89 16.25 21.70 -41.96
C GLU A 89 15.70 20.41 -41.34
N ILE A 90 15.82 20.27 -40.02
CA ILE A 90 15.28 19.14 -39.27
C ILE A 90 13.74 19.08 -39.40
N ARG A 91 13.06 20.23 -39.35
CA ARG A 91 11.61 20.29 -39.57
C ARG A 91 11.21 19.86 -40.98
N LYS A 92 12.02 20.18 -41.99
CA LYS A 92 11.78 19.76 -43.37
C LYS A 92 11.95 18.25 -43.51
N GLU A 93 13.02 17.69 -42.94
CA GLU A 93 13.29 16.25 -42.91
C GLU A 93 12.14 15.47 -42.24
N ILE A 94 11.67 15.90 -41.06
CA ILE A 94 10.54 15.27 -40.37
C ILE A 94 9.25 15.37 -41.21
N ARG A 95 9.01 16.50 -41.87
CA ARG A 95 7.84 16.68 -42.73
C ARG A 95 7.86 15.71 -43.91
N ASP A 96 8.98 15.65 -44.61
CA ASP A 96 9.16 14.82 -45.80
C ASP A 96 9.04 13.33 -45.42
N ALA A 97 9.64 12.90 -44.30
CA ALA A 97 9.50 11.54 -43.78
C ALA A 97 8.06 11.18 -43.40
N LEU A 98 7.31 12.10 -42.75
CA LEU A 98 5.89 11.88 -42.44
C LEU A 98 5.00 11.88 -43.68
N ASP A 99 5.35 12.65 -44.71
CA ASP A 99 4.63 12.71 -45.99
C ASP A 99 4.88 11.46 -46.85
N HIS A 100 6.12 10.94 -46.85
CA HIS A 100 6.49 9.68 -47.50
C HIS A 100 5.84 8.47 -46.82
N HIS A 101 5.79 8.45 -45.48
CA HIS A 101 5.07 7.41 -44.75
C HIS A 101 3.56 7.42 -45.07
N ALA A 102 2.96 8.61 -45.18
CA ALA A 102 1.56 8.73 -45.60
C ALA A 102 1.30 8.21 -47.04
N GLN A 103 2.35 8.15 -47.87
CA GLN A 103 2.33 7.61 -49.23
C GLN A 103 2.70 6.11 -49.29
N GLY A 104 3.08 5.50 -48.16
CA GLY A 104 3.46 4.08 -48.07
C GLY A 104 4.95 3.79 -48.26
N HIS A 105 5.81 4.80 -48.23
CA HIS A 105 7.27 4.65 -48.23
C HIS A 105 7.80 4.81 -46.81
N ASP A 106 8.28 3.71 -46.21
CA ASP A 106 8.61 3.65 -44.78
C ASP A 106 10.12 3.85 -44.48
N GLU A 107 10.98 3.93 -45.50
CA GLU A 107 12.45 3.99 -45.33
C GLU A 107 12.90 5.20 -44.47
N ASP A 108 12.54 6.42 -44.88
CA ASP A 108 12.88 7.65 -44.15
C ASP A 108 12.24 7.68 -42.75
N TYR A 109 11.06 7.07 -42.63
CA TYR A 109 10.30 6.99 -41.39
C TYR A 109 10.91 6.00 -40.39
N ASP A 110 11.51 4.91 -40.86
CA ASP A 110 12.25 3.95 -40.05
C ASP A 110 13.61 4.49 -39.60
N ILE A 111 14.30 5.27 -40.45
CA ILE A 111 15.50 6.01 -40.06
C ILE A 111 15.17 7.02 -38.96
N LEU A 112 14.07 7.75 -39.10
CA LEU A 112 13.61 8.71 -38.09
C LEU A 112 13.26 8.00 -36.76
N LYS A 113 12.62 6.83 -36.82
CA LYS A 113 12.33 5.99 -35.65
C LYS A 113 13.59 5.61 -34.87
N GLN A 114 14.62 5.12 -35.57
CA GLN A 114 15.87 4.70 -34.95
C GLN A 114 16.60 5.88 -34.32
N THR A 115 16.66 7.01 -35.04
CA THR A 115 17.30 8.24 -34.56
C THR A 115 16.64 8.76 -33.28
N LEU A 116 15.30 8.78 -33.22
CA LEU A 116 14.55 9.26 -32.06
C LEU A 116 14.54 8.30 -30.86
N GLN A 117 14.76 6.99 -31.09
CA GLN A 117 14.96 6.03 -29.99
C GLN A 117 16.25 6.32 -29.21
N GLY A 118 17.22 7.00 -29.85
CA GLY A 118 18.46 7.45 -29.20
C GLY A 118 19.47 6.32 -28.92
N LYS A 119 19.27 5.12 -29.49
CA LYS A 119 20.30 4.09 -29.58
C LYS A 119 21.31 4.54 -30.63
N SER A 120 22.59 4.52 -30.29
CA SER A 120 23.66 4.76 -31.26
C SER A 120 23.51 3.71 -32.38
N VAL A 121 23.19 4.15 -33.60
CA VAL A 121 23.35 3.29 -34.77
C VAL A 121 24.84 3.20 -34.98
N SER A 122 25.44 2.18 -34.38
CA SER A 122 26.78 1.76 -34.77
C SER A 122 26.69 1.26 -36.20
N TYR A 123 27.01 2.11 -37.17
CA TYR A 123 27.54 1.64 -38.44
C TYR A 123 28.94 1.08 -38.13
N HIS A 124 28.99 -0.08 -37.48
CA HIS A 124 30.12 -0.98 -37.68
C HIS A 124 29.79 -1.68 -39.00
N ASP A 125 30.25 -1.12 -40.11
CA ASP A 125 30.64 -1.99 -41.21
C ASP A 125 31.65 -2.97 -40.59
N GLU A 126 31.38 -4.27 -40.68
CA GLU A 126 32.16 -5.36 -40.06
C GLU A 126 33.61 -5.49 -40.60
N ASP A 127 34.14 -4.44 -41.25
CA ASP A 127 35.41 -4.46 -41.98
C ASP A 127 36.46 -3.41 -41.52
N ASP A 128 36.18 -2.53 -40.53
CA ASP A 128 37.17 -1.55 -40.03
C ASP A 128 37.16 -1.44 -38.48
N ASP A 129 37.90 -2.33 -37.82
CA ASP A 129 38.04 -2.40 -36.34
C ASP A 129 39.02 -1.35 -35.74
N ASP A 130 39.59 -0.45 -36.53
CA ASP A 130 40.70 0.43 -36.10
C ASP A 130 40.36 1.93 -35.95
N VAL A 131 39.10 2.34 -36.01
CA VAL A 131 38.71 3.76 -35.84
C VAL A 131 38.09 4.01 -34.47
N ALA A 132 38.83 4.72 -33.60
CA ALA A 132 38.32 5.19 -32.31
C ALA A 132 36.99 5.97 -32.50
N PRO A 133 35.98 5.77 -31.64
CA PRO A 133 34.69 6.44 -31.77
C PRO A 133 34.88 7.96 -31.77
N ASP A 134 34.45 8.63 -32.85
CA ASP A 134 34.57 10.08 -32.98
C ASP A 134 33.65 10.77 -31.97
N LEU A 135 34.22 11.14 -30.82
CA LEU A 135 33.56 11.83 -29.72
C LEU A 135 32.87 13.13 -30.17
N VAL A 136 33.35 13.76 -31.26
CA VAL A 136 32.76 14.97 -31.83
C VAL A 136 31.50 14.65 -32.64
N ALA A 137 31.50 13.58 -33.43
CA ALA A 137 30.31 13.10 -34.14
C ALA A 137 29.20 12.67 -33.16
N ILE A 138 29.56 12.00 -32.06
CA ILE A 138 28.64 11.60 -30.99
C ILE A 138 28.07 12.82 -30.26
N ALA A 139 28.90 13.82 -29.93
CA ALA A 139 28.45 15.08 -29.33
C ALA A 139 27.50 15.86 -30.28
N LYS A 140 27.77 15.83 -31.58
CA LYS A 140 26.94 16.45 -32.61
C LYS A 140 25.59 15.75 -32.76
N GLN A 141 25.57 14.42 -32.82
CA GLN A 141 24.34 13.62 -32.87
C GLN A 141 23.48 13.82 -31.60
N ARG A 142 24.11 14.01 -30.43
CA ARG A 142 23.43 14.34 -29.17
C ARG A 142 22.76 15.71 -29.19
N GLN A 143 23.41 16.73 -29.77
CA GLN A 143 22.80 18.05 -29.95
C GLN A 143 21.68 18.02 -30.99
N GLU A 144 21.86 17.27 -32.07
CA GLU A 144 20.84 17.10 -33.10
C GLU A 144 19.56 16.48 -32.53
N LEU A 145 19.65 15.52 -31.61
CA LEU A 145 18.47 14.91 -30.96
C LEU A 145 17.60 15.95 -30.22
N LYS A 146 18.20 16.95 -29.57
CA LYS A 146 17.45 18.08 -28.98
C LYS A 146 16.67 18.84 -30.05
N GLY A 147 17.32 19.13 -31.18
CA GLY A 147 16.70 19.76 -32.34
C GLY A 147 15.54 18.94 -32.91
N TYR A 148 15.68 17.62 -33.00
CA TYR A 148 14.62 16.70 -33.42
C TYR A 148 13.39 16.78 -32.51
N PHE A 149 13.55 16.74 -31.17
CA PHE A 149 12.40 16.84 -30.25
C PHE A 149 11.72 18.22 -30.26
N ILE A 150 12.50 19.31 -30.40
CA ILE A 150 11.94 20.66 -30.59
C ILE A 150 11.12 20.73 -31.88
N ALA A 151 11.66 20.21 -32.98
CA ALA A 151 10.97 20.17 -34.26
C ALA A 151 9.71 19.28 -34.20
N LEU A 152 9.82 18.09 -33.60
CA LEU A 152 8.73 17.11 -33.47
C LEU A 152 7.54 17.64 -32.66
N THR A 153 7.81 18.53 -31.69
CA THR A 153 6.75 19.22 -30.92
C THR A 153 5.79 19.98 -31.85
N SER A 154 6.29 20.61 -32.93
CA SER A 154 5.44 21.32 -33.91
C SER A 154 4.59 20.37 -34.79
N PHE A 155 4.96 19.09 -34.85
CA PHE A 155 4.26 18.06 -35.61
C PHE A 155 3.39 17.15 -34.74
N ALA A 156 3.24 17.43 -33.44
CA ALA A 156 2.43 16.64 -32.51
C ALA A 156 1.00 16.31 -33.03
N PRO A 157 0.26 17.21 -33.71
CA PRO A 157 -1.05 16.89 -34.27
C PRO A 157 -1.02 15.85 -35.40
N ARG A 158 0.11 15.74 -36.12
CA ARG A 158 0.28 14.77 -37.21
C ARG A 158 0.66 13.38 -36.72
N LEU A 159 1.11 13.24 -35.47
CA LEU A 159 1.45 11.97 -34.82
C LEU A 159 0.19 11.20 -34.38
N GLY A 160 -0.79 11.06 -35.27
CA GLY A 160 -2.01 10.26 -35.05
C GLY A 160 -1.74 8.76 -35.27
N ARG A 161 -2.81 7.96 -35.43
CA ARG A 161 -2.73 6.48 -35.48
C ARG A 161 -1.80 5.90 -36.55
N SER A 162 -1.60 6.58 -37.67
CA SER A 162 -0.63 6.16 -38.70
C SER A 162 0.79 6.12 -38.17
N CYS A 163 1.12 7.00 -37.22
CA CYS A 163 2.48 7.18 -36.71
C CYS A 163 2.75 6.39 -35.41
N ASP A 164 2.02 5.30 -35.13
CA ASP A 164 2.13 4.57 -33.85
C ASP A 164 3.52 3.96 -33.63
N GLY A 165 4.16 3.46 -34.69
CA GLY A 165 5.53 2.95 -34.61
C GLY A 165 6.53 4.02 -34.18
N LEU A 166 6.38 5.26 -34.68
CA LEU A 166 7.21 6.39 -34.31
C LEU A 166 6.99 6.82 -32.87
N VAL A 167 5.73 6.95 -32.45
CA VAL A 167 5.42 7.32 -31.06
C VAL A 167 5.95 6.28 -30.08
N ARG A 168 5.82 4.98 -30.39
CA ARG A 168 6.38 3.92 -29.54
C ARG A 168 7.89 4.08 -29.36
N ASN A 169 8.65 4.33 -30.41
CA ASN A 169 10.10 4.50 -30.33
C ASN A 169 10.49 5.79 -29.60
N VAL A 170 9.73 6.86 -29.80
CA VAL A 170 9.91 8.12 -29.08
C VAL A 170 9.68 7.96 -27.58
N LEU A 171 8.67 7.19 -27.17
CA LEU A 171 8.42 6.87 -25.76
C LEU A 171 9.47 5.94 -25.15
N GLN A 172 10.19 5.17 -25.98
CA GLN A 172 11.31 4.33 -25.54
C GLN A 172 12.65 5.08 -25.43
N CYS A 173 12.68 6.38 -25.73
CA CYS A 173 13.90 7.18 -25.60
C CYS A 173 14.39 7.19 -24.15
N GLN A 174 15.69 6.96 -23.93
CA GLN A 174 16.32 7.08 -22.61
C GLN A 174 16.51 8.57 -22.26
N TRP A 175 15.47 9.20 -21.72
CA TRP A 175 15.47 10.63 -21.38
C TRP A 175 15.93 10.92 -19.95
N LEU A 176 15.85 9.94 -19.04
CA LEU A 176 16.24 10.08 -17.63
C LEU A 176 17.76 10.21 -17.42
N GLY A 177 18.58 9.61 -18.29
CA GLY A 177 20.04 9.66 -18.21
C GLY A 177 20.71 10.84 -18.92
N ARG A 178 19.93 11.74 -19.53
CA ARG A 178 20.45 12.85 -20.34
C ARG A 178 20.65 14.12 -19.49
N ASP A 179 21.05 15.23 -20.11
CA ASP A 179 21.12 16.52 -19.41
C ASP A 179 19.75 17.13 -19.10
N ASP A 180 19.72 18.06 -18.15
CA ASP A 180 18.48 18.72 -17.69
C ASP A 180 17.76 19.48 -18.80
N GLN A 181 18.48 20.05 -19.77
CA GLN A 181 17.84 20.76 -20.88
C GLN A 181 17.10 19.76 -21.78
N PHE A 182 17.70 18.61 -22.06
CA PHE A 182 17.05 17.55 -22.81
C PHE A 182 15.79 17.05 -22.10
N ALA A 183 15.86 16.77 -20.79
CA ALA A 183 14.71 16.34 -20.02
C ALA A 183 13.54 17.35 -20.10
N LYS A 184 13.82 18.65 -19.98
CA LYS A 184 12.81 19.72 -20.12
C LYS A 184 12.18 19.76 -21.51
N ILE A 185 12.99 19.66 -22.58
CA ILE A 185 12.51 19.62 -23.97
C ILE A 185 11.62 18.38 -24.18
N TYR A 186 12.04 17.22 -23.68
CA TYR A 186 11.30 15.97 -23.79
C TYR A 186 9.96 16.05 -23.06
N ILE A 187 9.92 16.56 -21.82
CA ILE A 187 8.68 16.77 -21.05
C ILE A 187 7.72 17.70 -21.79
N HIS A 188 8.23 18.80 -22.36
CA HIS A 188 7.42 19.72 -23.17
C HIS A 188 6.85 19.02 -24.41
N PHE A 189 7.65 18.19 -25.08
CA PHE A 189 7.18 17.37 -26.19
C PHE A 189 6.07 16.40 -25.77
N LEU A 190 6.21 15.69 -24.64
CA LEU A 190 5.20 14.77 -24.12
C LEU A 190 3.87 15.50 -23.87
N ALA A 191 3.93 16.68 -23.24
CA ALA A 191 2.76 17.51 -23.01
C ALA A 191 2.09 17.94 -24.32
N ALA A 192 2.87 18.36 -25.33
CA ALA A 192 2.34 18.72 -26.64
C ALA A 192 1.72 17.51 -27.37
N LEU A 193 2.32 16.33 -27.25
CA LEU A 193 1.80 15.09 -27.81
C LEU A 193 0.44 14.73 -27.21
N VAL A 194 0.32 14.76 -25.88
CA VAL A 194 -0.94 14.50 -25.17
C VAL A 194 -1.99 15.56 -25.51
N SER A 195 -1.58 16.84 -25.58
CA SER A 195 -2.48 17.96 -25.94
C SER A 195 -3.08 17.81 -27.33
N ALA A 196 -2.28 17.36 -28.29
CA ALA A 196 -2.72 17.19 -29.67
C ALA A 196 -3.42 15.84 -29.91
N GLN A 197 -3.06 14.81 -29.15
CA GLN A 197 -3.50 13.43 -29.33
C GLN A 197 -3.89 12.81 -27.98
N GLY A 198 -5.03 13.23 -27.43
CA GLY A 198 -5.58 12.74 -26.14
C GLY A 198 -5.57 11.21 -25.95
N PRO A 199 -5.84 10.37 -26.97
CA PRO A 199 -5.77 8.91 -26.84
C PRO A 199 -4.39 8.35 -26.46
N ARG A 200 -3.31 9.13 -26.64
CA ARG A 200 -1.94 8.73 -26.28
C ARG A 200 -1.61 8.97 -24.81
N LEU A 201 -2.48 9.64 -24.06
CA LEU A 201 -2.28 9.92 -22.63
C LEU A 201 -1.93 8.66 -21.84
N THR A 202 -2.70 7.58 -22.01
CA THR A 202 -2.45 6.30 -21.33
C THR A 202 -1.06 5.74 -21.64
N GLN A 203 -0.58 5.85 -22.88
CA GLN A 203 0.75 5.36 -23.27
C GLN A 203 1.86 6.19 -22.62
N VAL A 204 1.69 7.51 -22.58
CA VAL A 204 2.66 8.44 -21.95
C VAL A 204 2.72 8.22 -20.44
N LEU A 205 1.57 8.17 -19.76
CA LEU A 205 1.51 7.92 -18.32
C LEU A 205 2.07 6.53 -17.97
N SER A 206 1.72 5.50 -18.73
CA SER A 206 2.25 4.14 -18.54
C SER A 206 3.77 4.09 -18.66
N MET A 207 4.35 4.78 -19.66
CA MET A 207 5.81 4.89 -19.81
C MET A 207 6.48 5.53 -18.60
N ILE A 208 5.89 6.59 -18.05
CA ILE A 208 6.44 7.29 -16.88
C ILE A 208 6.33 6.41 -15.63
N VAL A 209 5.16 5.80 -15.39
CA VAL A 209 4.93 4.93 -14.21
C VAL A 209 5.78 3.67 -14.25
N GLU A 210 6.08 3.12 -15.43
CA GLU A 210 6.97 1.96 -15.55
C GLU A 210 8.39 2.24 -15.04
N ARG A 211 8.79 3.51 -14.95
CA ARG A 211 10.08 3.93 -14.38
C ARG A 211 10.02 4.19 -12.87
N PHE A 212 8.88 4.00 -12.22
CA PHE A 212 8.79 4.10 -10.74
C PHE A 212 9.53 2.96 -10.04
N SER A 213 9.62 1.81 -10.71
CA SER A 213 10.35 0.63 -10.25
C SER A 213 11.87 0.74 -10.46
N SER A 214 12.32 1.74 -11.22
CA SER A 214 13.73 1.87 -11.58
C SER A 214 14.57 2.34 -10.40
N CYS A 215 15.56 1.53 -10.02
CA CYS A 215 16.35 1.74 -8.81
C CYS A 215 17.82 1.99 -9.11
N ARG A 216 18.36 1.40 -10.19
CA ARG A 216 19.80 1.43 -10.46
C ARG A 216 20.16 2.54 -11.44
N PRO A 217 21.22 3.34 -11.17
CA PRO A 217 21.76 4.28 -12.15
C PRO A 217 22.11 3.65 -13.50
N SER A 218 22.44 2.35 -13.52
CA SER A 218 22.68 1.58 -14.75
C SER A 218 21.46 1.46 -15.66
N GLU A 219 20.24 1.50 -15.13
CA GLU A 219 19.00 1.39 -15.92
C GLU A 219 18.74 2.61 -16.81
N TRP A 220 19.25 3.77 -16.39
CA TRP A 220 19.21 5.01 -17.18
C TRP A 220 20.60 5.52 -17.55
N ALA A 221 21.66 4.75 -17.31
CA ALA A 221 23.00 5.10 -17.73
C ALA A 221 23.08 5.13 -19.25
N ILE A 222 23.78 6.12 -19.77
CA ILE A 222 23.99 6.29 -21.21
C ILE A 222 25.48 6.45 -21.43
N GLU A 223 26.01 5.64 -22.34
CA GLU A 223 27.43 5.63 -22.64
C GLU A 223 27.92 7.03 -23.07
N GLY A 224 28.97 7.49 -22.39
CA GLY A 224 29.57 8.81 -22.59
C GLY A 224 28.75 10.00 -22.08
N TRP A 225 27.75 9.79 -21.22
CA TRP A 225 27.12 10.83 -20.39
C TRP A 225 27.55 10.66 -18.93
N PRO A 226 27.65 11.75 -18.14
CA PRO A 226 27.85 11.62 -16.70
C PRO A 226 26.67 10.87 -16.07
N PRO A 227 26.92 9.98 -15.10
CA PRO A 227 25.86 9.25 -14.44
C PRO A 227 24.93 10.23 -13.71
N VAL A 228 23.63 10.07 -13.93
CA VAL A 228 22.59 10.85 -13.25
C VAL A 228 22.25 10.14 -11.95
N VAL A 229 22.33 10.85 -10.83
CA VAL A 229 21.99 10.31 -9.50
C VAL A 229 20.48 10.00 -9.43
N ARG A 230 20.10 9.02 -8.61
CA ARG A 230 18.73 8.52 -8.47
C ARG A 230 17.72 9.64 -8.17
N GLU A 231 18.04 10.54 -7.26
CA GLU A 231 17.13 11.62 -6.83
C GLU A 231 16.81 12.56 -7.99
N ALA A 232 17.81 12.84 -8.84
CA ALA A 232 17.63 13.66 -10.03
C ALA A 232 16.76 12.97 -11.08
N ALA A 233 16.92 11.65 -11.27
CA ALA A 233 16.07 10.87 -12.16
C ALA A 233 14.60 10.82 -11.66
N GLN A 234 14.40 10.58 -10.36
CA GLN A 234 13.07 10.62 -9.73
C GLN A 234 12.43 12.01 -9.81
N GLU A 235 13.19 13.09 -9.55
CA GLU A 235 12.68 14.47 -9.71
C GLU A 235 12.18 14.70 -11.14
N ARG A 236 12.93 14.25 -12.15
CA ARG A 236 12.52 14.40 -13.56
C ARG A 236 11.20 13.67 -13.86
N LEU A 237 10.98 12.48 -13.30
CA LEU A 237 9.70 11.76 -13.41
C LEU A 237 8.55 12.56 -12.79
N HIS A 238 8.74 13.07 -11.58
CA HIS A 238 7.71 13.81 -10.87
C HIS A 238 7.43 15.19 -11.48
N VAL A 239 8.44 15.89 -12.02
CA VAL A 239 8.24 17.12 -12.79
C VAL A 239 7.42 16.85 -14.04
N ALA A 240 7.68 15.75 -14.75
CA ALA A 240 6.91 15.35 -15.92
C ALA A 240 5.44 15.08 -15.57
N LEU A 241 5.18 14.28 -14.53
CA LEU A 241 3.82 13.98 -14.07
C LEU A 241 3.09 15.23 -13.60
N ARG A 242 3.73 16.06 -12.76
CA ARG A 242 3.14 17.29 -12.25
C ARG A 242 2.75 18.23 -13.39
N TYR A 243 3.61 18.35 -14.40
CA TYR A 243 3.31 19.17 -15.58
C TYR A 243 2.12 18.61 -16.36
N ILE A 244 2.09 17.29 -16.65
CA ILE A 244 0.98 16.65 -17.38
C ILE A 244 -0.34 16.77 -16.59
N LEU A 245 -0.35 16.49 -15.29
CA LEU A 245 -1.53 16.57 -14.43
C LEU A 245 -2.05 18.02 -14.33
N SER A 246 -1.15 19.02 -14.32
CA SER A 246 -1.56 20.43 -14.32
C SER A 246 -2.25 20.86 -15.63
N LEU A 247 -1.86 20.27 -16.76
CA LEU A 247 -2.48 20.54 -18.06
C LEU A 247 -3.77 19.74 -18.26
N PHE A 248 -3.82 18.52 -17.72
CA PHE A 248 -4.94 17.59 -17.87
C PHE A 248 -5.36 17.03 -16.51
N PRO A 249 -6.22 17.72 -15.74
CA PRO A 249 -6.69 17.20 -14.45
C PRO A 249 -7.41 15.85 -14.56
N ALA A 250 -8.11 15.59 -15.68
CA ALA A 250 -8.74 14.30 -15.96
C ALA A 250 -7.75 13.14 -16.15
N ALA A 251 -6.44 13.41 -16.20
CA ALA A 251 -5.42 12.36 -16.25
C ALA A 251 -5.29 11.61 -14.92
N GLU A 252 -5.75 12.16 -13.79
CA GLU A 252 -5.71 11.48 -12.49
C GLU A 252 -6.49 10.16 -12.53
N SER A 253 -7.73 10.16 -13.05
CA SER A 253 -8.55 8.94 -13.16
C SER A 253 -8.02 7.91 -14.17
N VAL A 254 -7.14 8.34 -15.09
CA VAL A 254 -6.44 7.43 -16.00
C VAL A 254 -5.18 6.87 -15.35
N LEU A 255 -4.55 7.65 -14.46
CA LEU A 255 -3.32 7.28 -13.78
C LEU A 255 -3.58 6.20 -12.72
N GLU A 256 -4.66 6.30 -11.95
CA GLU A 256 -5.06 5.33 -10.91
C GLU A 256 -4.97 3.85 -11.36
N PRO A 257 -5.67 3.40 -12.42
CA PRO A 257 -5.58 2.00 -12.87
C PRO A 257 -4.19 1.63 -13.42
N ILE A 258 -3.42 2.60 -13.94
CA ILE A 258 -2.05 2.36 -14.40
C ILE A 258 -1.13 2.09 -13.21
N LEU A 259 -1.25 2.88 -12.13
CA LEU A 259 -0.47 2.67 -10.90
C LEU A 259 -0.74 1.28 -10.30
N ALA A 260 -2.00 0.84 -10.30
CA ALA A 260 -2.36 -0.48 -9.79
C ALA A 260 -1.84 -1.62 -10.68
N SER A 261 -1.84 -1.43 -12.00
CA SER A 261 -1.38 -2.43 -12.98
C SER A 261 0.14 -2.55 -13.09
N LYS A 262 0.88 -1.47 -12.81
CA LYS A 262 2.34 -1.41 -12.89
C LYS A 262 3.02 -1.61 -11.54
N TYR A 263 2.25 -1.79 -10.46
CA TYR A 263 2.77 -2.15 -9.15
C TYR A 263 3.63 -3.43 -9.26
N PRO A 264 4.84 -3.47 -8.64
CA PRO A 264 5.74 -4.62 -8.74
C PRO A 264 5.08 -5.94 -8.32
N PHE A 265 5.46 -7.03 -8.97
CA PHE A 265 5.02 -8.37 -8.55
C PHE A 265 5.63 -8.73 -7.19
N HIS A 266 5.00 -9.63 -6.44
CA HIS A 266 5.44 -9.97 -5.09
C HIS A 266 6.87 -10.56 -5.07
N GLU A 267 7.26 -11.29 -6.11
CA GLU A 267 8.60 -11.88 -6.30
C GLU A 267 9.70 -10.86 -6.61
N GLU A 268 9.34 -9.63 -7.00
CA GLU A 268 10.34 -8.59 -7.30
C GLU A 268 11.13 -8.20 -6.03
N PRO A 269 12.40 -7.79 -6.17
CA PRO A 269 13.26 -7.52 -5.04
C PRO A 269 12.77 -6.32 -4.22
N LYS A 270 13.13 -6.31 -2.93
CA LYS A 270 12.80 -5.25 -1.95
C LYS A 270 13.03 -3.84 -2.49
N ARG A 271 14.17 -3.58 -3.13
CA ARG A 271 14.53 -2.26 -3.69
C ARG A 271 13.49 -1.75 -4.69
N THR A 272 13.01 -2.62 -5.58
CA THR A 272 11.98 -2.29 -6.59
C THR A 272 10.66 -1.88 -5.95
N HIS A 273 10.23 -2.60 -4.91
CA HIS A 273 9.02 -2.25 -4.15
C HIS A 273 9.19 -0.92 -3.43
N LEU A 274 10.31 -0.71 -2.74
CA LEU A 274 10.58 0.52 -2.00
C LEU A 274 10.65 1.74 -2.92
N ALA A 275 11.31 1.64 -4.08
CA ALA A 275 11.33 2.73 -5.05
C ALA A 275 9.93 3.04 -5.60
N TYR A 276 9.12 2.01 -5.87
CA TYR A 276 7.76 2.22 -6.34
C TYR A 276 6.90 2.91 -5.26
N VAL A 277 6.97 2.45 -4.02
CA VAL A 277 6.24 3.04 -2.88
C VAL A 277 6.69 4.48 -2.61
N ASP A 278 7.99 4.76 -2.60
CA ASP A 278 8.53 6.12 -2.43
C ASP A 278 8.00 7.09 -3.51
N ASN A 279 8.04 6.66 -4.79
CA ASN A 279 7.46 7.44 -5.89
C ASN A 279 5.93 7.61 -5.75
N LEU A 280 5.20 6.61 -5.25
CA LEU A 280 3.76 6.74 -4.97
C LEU A 280 3.49 7.76 -3.84
N LEU A 281 4.22 7.69 -2.74
CA LEU A 281 4.08 8.62 -1.62
C LEU A 281 4.46 10.04 -2.02
N ARG A 282 5.42 10.20 -2.92
CA ARG A 282 5.76 11.49 -3.51
C ARG A 282 4.65 12.02 -4.43
N LEU A 283 4.03 11.17 -5.24
CA LEU A 283 2.86 11.53 -6.06
C LEU A 283 1.68 12.00 -5.19
N ARG A 284 1.44 11.32 -4.06
CA ARG A 284 0.41 11.65 -3.07
C ARG A 284 0.53 13.08 -2.52
N GLN A 285 1.75 13.62 -2.42
CA GLN A 285 1.98 14.97 -1.87
C GLN A 285 1.36 16.06 -2.75
N TYR A 286 1.49 15.95 -4.09
CA TYR A 286 1.08 17.00 -5.03
C TYR A 286 -0.20 16.69 -5.84
N SER A 287 -0.72 15.45 -5.81
CA SER A 287 -2.02 15.10 -6.41
C SER A 287 -3.03 14.75 -5.30
N PRO A 288 -3.89 15.69 -4.88
CA PRO A 288 -4.86 15.44 -3.82
C PRO A 288 -5.94 14.43 -4.22
N GLY A 289 -6.30 14.37 -5.51
CA GLY A 289 -7.35 13.46 -6.01
C GLY A 289 -6.98 11.99 -5.89
N LEU A 290 -5.68 11.65 -5.96
CA LEU A 290 -5.18 10.28 -5.88
C LEU A 290 -4.76 9.85 -4.47
N ARG A 291 -4.94 10.70 -3.45
CA ARG A 291 -4.39 10.43 -2.11
C ARG A 291 -4.92 9.14 -1.50
N HIS A 292 -6.23 8.96 -1.51
CA HIS A 292 -6.89 7.76 -0.96
C HIS A 292 -6.56 6.54 -1.82
N ASP A 293 -6.68 6.65 -3.16
CA ASP A 293 -6.40 5.54 -4.06
C ASP A 293 -4.95 5.00 -3.95
N ILE A 294 -3.98 5.91 -3.72
CA ILE A 294 -2.58 5.53 -3.50
C ILE A 294 -2.43 4.77 -2.17
N MET A 295 -3.06 5.23 -1.09
CA MET A 295 -2.98 4.55 0.20
C MET A 295 -3.69 3.20 0.16
N ASP A 296 -4.89 3.15 -0.43
CA ASP A 296 -5.64 1.91 -0.68
C ASP A 296 -4.80 0.91 -1.48
N LEU A 297 -4.09 1.36 -2.51
CA LEU A 297 -3.20 0.52 -3.30
C LEU A 297 -2.05 -0.03 -2.45
N ILE A 298 -1.35 0.82 -1.68
CA ILE A 298 -0.22 0.39 -0.84
C ILE A 298 -0.69 -0.62 0.22
N ILE A 299 -1.78 -0.31 0.94
CA ILE A 299 -2.32 -1.17 2.01
C ILE A 299 -2.87 -2.48 1.44
N SER A 300 -3.59 -2.43 0.31
CA SER A 300 -4.08 -3.64 -0.36
C SER A 300 -2.92 -4.57 -0.78
N ARG A 301 -1.77 -4.02 -1.17
CA ARG A 301 -0.58 -4.79 -1.53
C ARG A 301 0.14 -5.31 -0.30
N LEU A 302 0.29 -4.51 0.76
CA LEU A 302 0.85 -4.95 2.04
C LEU A 302 0.07 -6.11 2.63
N VAL A 303 -1.26 -6.01 2.69
CA VAL A 303 -2.13 -7.08 3.21
C VAL A 303 -1.95 -8.38 2.42
N LYS A 304 -1.75 -8.31 1.10
CA LYS A 304 -1.49 -9.50 0.26
C LYS A 304 -0.14 -10.12 0.57
N ILE A 305 0.92 -9.32 0.62
CA ILE A 305 2.28 -9.77 0.96
C ILE A 305 2.27 -10.40 2.37
N ASP A 306 1.53 -9.80 3.31
CA ASP A 306 1.41 -10.31 4.68
C ASP A 306 0.71 -11.66 4.76
N VAL A 307 -0.40 -11.84 4.04
CA VAL A 307 -1.06 -13.15 3.99
C VAL A 307 -0.19 -14.21 3.32
N GLU A 308 0.46 -13.88 2.21
CA GLU A 308 1.32 -14.80 1.48
C GLU A 308 2.51 -15.22 2.33
N MET A 309 3.21 -14.26 2.94
CA MET A 309 4.30 -14.53 3.87
C MET A 309 3.87 -15.41 5.05
N GLN A 310 2.69 -15.17 5.63
CA GLN A 310 2.18 -16.01 6.72
C GLN A 310 1.85 -17.42 6.26
N MET A 311 1.32 -17.59 5.05
CA MET A 311 1.08 -18.91 4.48
C MET A 311 2.40 -19.65 4.21
N ASP A 312 3.40 -18.95 3.69
CA ASP A 312 4.74 -19.52 3.47
C ASP A 312 5.37 -19.95 4.81
N LEU A 313 5.28 -19.11 5.85
CA LEU A 313 5.79 -19.43 7.20
C LEU A 313 5.04 -20.61 7.83
N ASP A 314 3.72 -20.67 7.70
CA ASP A 314 2.89 -21.76 8.24
C ASP A 314 3.14 -23.09 7.50
N ASP A 315 3.57 -23.04 6.24
CA ASP A 315 3.91 -24.21 5.41
C ASP A 315 5.37 -24.69 5.63
N MET A 316 6.21 -23.91 6.31
CA MET A 316 7.60 -24.26 6.63
C MET A 316 7.73 -25.04 7.95
N ASP A 317 8.65 -26.01 8.00
CA ASP A 317 8.98 -26.75 9.23
C ASP A 317 9.63 -25.83 10.29
N ASP A 318 9.43 -26.12 11.57
CA ASP A 318 9.94 -25.31 12.70
C ASP A 318 11.44 -24.99 12.61
N LYS A 319 12.25 -25.93 12.09
CA LYS A 319 13.69 -25.74 11.88
C LYS A 319 13.98 -24.65 10.85
N LEU A 320 13.21 -24.62 9.76
CA LEU A 320 13.37 -23.65 8.67
C LEU A 320 12.97 -22.25 9.14
N THR A 321 11.86 -22.17 9.87
CA THR A 321 11.39 -20.95 10.52
C THR A 321 12.41 -20.39 11.52
N ALA A 322 13.07 -21.26 12.30
CA ALA A 322 14.16 -20.84 13.17
C ALA A 322 15.38 -20.27 12.39
N MET A 323 15.73 -20.86 11.24
CA MET A 323 16.81 -20.34 10.38
C MET A 323 16.46 -18.97 9.77
N VAL A 324 15.21 -18.75 9.36
CA VAL A 324 14.73 -17.41 8.94
C VAL A 324 14.92 -16.40 10.07
N GLY A 325 14.52 -16.76 11.30
CA GLY A 325 14.67 -15.90 12.47
C GLY A 325 16.13 -15.56 12.79
N MET A 326 17.06 -16.52 12.67
CA MET A 326 18.50 -16.26 12.83
C MET A 326 19.05 -15.35 11.73
N ALA A 327 18.65 -15.57 10.47
CA ALA A 327 19.11 -14.77 9.33
C ALA A 327 18.58 -13.33 9.33
N LEU A 328 17.46 -13.07 9.98
CA LEU A 328 16.94 -11.71 10.22
C LEU A 328 17.73 -11.00 11.32
N LYS A 329 18.03 -11.67 12.43
CA LYS A 329 18.84 -11.10 13.52
C LYS A 329 20.24 -10.71 13.05
N SER A 330 20.90 -11.58 12.29
CA SER A 330 22.24 -11.27 11.76
C SER A 330 22.24 -10.10 10.77
N ALA A 331 21.16 -9.92 10.01
CA ALA A 331 21.01 -8.78 9.10
C ALA A 331 20.82 -7.46 9.87
N GLN A 332 20.14 -7.46 11.01
CA GLN A 332 20.01 -6.27 11.85
C GLN A 332 21.35 -5.82 12.44
N GLU A 333 22.24 -6.75 12.76
CA GLU A 333 23.57 -6.44 13.31
C GLU A 333 24.54 -5.87 12.27
N HIS A 334 24.28 -6.08 10.97
CA HIS A 334 25.13 -5.62 9.86
C HIS A 334 24.61 -4.36 9.14
N ASP A 335 23.42 -3.85 9.50
CA ASP A 335 22.76 -2.71 8.82
C ASP A 335 23.33 -1.33 9.22
N ASP A 336 24.26 -1.25 10.18
CA ASP A 336 24.87 0.02 10.64
C ASP A 336 26.05 0.52 9.76
N HIS A 337 26.51 -0.26 8.79
CA HIS A 337 27.56 0.16 7.84
C HIS A 337 27.44 -0.55 6.48
N ASP A 338 26.61 -0.03 5.57
CA ASP A 338 26.86 0.07 4.11
C ASP A 338 25.55 0.15 3.30
N GLU A 339 25.09 1.37 2.97
CA GLU A 339 23.97 1.57 2.03
C GLU A 339 24.33 1.27 0.56
N ASP A 340 25.59 0.96 0.23
CA ASP A 340 26.08 0.86 -1.15
C ASP A 340 26.77 -0.48 -1.52
N SER A 341 26.81 -1.49 -0.63
CA SER A 341 27.50 -2.76 -0.93
C SER A 341 26.60 -4.01 -0.87
N ASP A 342 25.41 -3.93 -1.46
CA ASP A 342 24.63 -5.13 -1.77
C ASP A 342 24.64 -5.34 -3.29
N ASP A 343 25.81 -5.75 -3.78
CA ASP A 343 26.10 -6.15 -5.15
C ASP A 343 26.49 -7.63 -5.18
N SER A 344 25.72 -8.46 -4.45
CA SER A 344 25.79 -9.91 -4.55
C SER A 344 24.47 -10.49 -5.06
N ASP A 345 24.03 -10.00 -6.22
CA ASP A 345 23.32 -10.85 -7.20
C ASP A 345 24.31 -11.85 -7.80
N ASN A 346 24.98 -12.63 -6.95
CA ASN A 346 25.77 -13.77 -7.40
C ASN A 346 24.79 -14.92 -7.62
N GLU A 347 24.19 -14.94 -8.81
CA GLU A 347 23.62 -16.14 -9.45
C GLU A 347 24.74 -17.19 -9.61
N SER A 348 25.23 -17.72 -8.49
CA SER A 348 26.12 -18.87 -8.44
C SER A 348 25.24 -20.10 -8.64
N VAL A 349 25.09 -20.46 -9.91
CA VAL A 349 24.71 -21.79 -10.37
C VAL A 349 25.66 -22.86 -9.81
N SER A 350 25.53 -23.23 -8.53
CA SER A 350 26.11 -24.46 -7.99
C SER A 350 25.01 -25.51 -7.92
N SER A 351 24.98 -26.39 -8.90
CA SER A 351 24.09 -27.53 -8.98
C SER A 351 24.28 -28.48 -7.78
N ALA A 352 23.37 -28.43 -6.80
CA ALA A 352 23.13 -29.49 -5.82
C ALA A 352 21.62 -29.55 -5.47
N GLU A 353 20.84 -30.17 -6.36
CA GLU A 353 19.37 -30.18 -6.46
C GLU A 353 18.57 -30.80 -5.28
N SER A 354 19.06 -30.76 -4.03
CA SER A 354 18.23 -31.15 -2.87
C SER A 354 18.35 -30.24 -1.64
N GLU A 355 19.41 -29.44 -1.52
CA GLU A 355 19.60 -28.51 -0.38
C GLU A 355 19.33 -27.04 -0.77
N ASP A 356 19.29 -26.74 -2.07
CA ASP A 356 19.06 -25.37 -2.59
C ASP A 356 17.60 -24.90 -2.42
N ASP A 357 16.61 -25.80 -2.45
CA ASP A 357 15.20 -25.42 -2.37
C ASP A 357 14.82 -24.88 -0.98
N GLU A 358 15.35 -25.48 0.08
CA GLU A 358 15.12 -25.02 1.46
C GLU A 358 15.77 -23.66 1.70
N TYR A 359 17.02 -23.48 1.24
CA TYR A 359 17.73 -22.21 1.36
C TYR A 359 17.06 -21.09 0.56
N ASN A 360 16.58 -21.39 -0.65
CA ASN A 360 15.83 -20.43 -1.46
C ASN A 360 14.50 -20.04 -0.80
N ARG A 361 13.79 -20.96 -0.15
CA ARG A 361 12.58 -20.64 0.63
C ARG A 361 12.87 -19.71 1.80
N VAL A 362 13.95 -19.98 2.55
CA VAL A 362 14.41 -19.11 3.65
C VAL A 362 14.76 -17.73 3.14
N LYS A 363 15.49 -17.64 2.02
CA LYS A 363 15.88 -16.38 1.40
C LYS A 363 14.65 -15.57 0.97
N THR A 364 13.71 -16.18 0.25
CA THR A 364 12.47 -15.52 -0.18
C THR A 364 11.61 -15.07 1.01
N ALA A 365 11.48 -15.91 2.05
CA ALA A 365 10.75 -15.56 3.27
C ALA A 365 11.40 -14.36 3.98
N LYS A 366 12.74 -14.37 4.12
CA LYS A 366 13.51 -13.25 4.67
C LYS A 366 13.29 -11.97 3.87
N GLU A 367 13.43 -12.02 2.55
CA GLU A 367 13.24 -10.86 1.67
C GLU A 367 11.81 -10.28 1.76
N ASN A 368 10.79 -11.14 1.86
CA ASN A 368 9.41 -10.73 2.04
C ASN A 368 9.15 -10.06 3.39
N ILE A 369 9.76 -10.60 4.48
CA ILE A 369 9.72 -9.99 5.81
C ILE A 369 10.35 -8.60 5.78
N GLU A 370 11.57 -8.47 5.28
CA GLU A 370 12.28 -7.19 5.21
C GLU A 370 11.58 -6.15 4.31
N LYS A 371 10.97 -6.62 3.21
CA LYS A 371 10.19 -5.79 2.28
C LYS A 371 8.96 -5.20 2.98
N MET A 372 8.20 -6.03 3.69
CA MET A 372 7.03 -5.60 4.45
C MET A 372 7.42 -4.65 5.57
N ASP A 373 8.47 -5.00 6.32
CA ASP A 373 8.98 -4.22 7.44
C ASP A 373 9.39 -2.81 7.02
N ALA A 374 10.18 -2.69 5.92
CA ALA A 374 10.60 -1.39 5.41
C ALA A 374 9.44 -0.52 4.88
N ILE A 375 8.44 -1.13 4.23
CA ILE A 375 7.25 -0.40 3.79
C ILE A 375 6.41 0.06 4.99
N LEU A 376 6.19 -0.81 5.99
CA LEU A 376 5.46 -0.44 7.21
C LEU A 376 6.17 0.65 8.01
N ASP A 377 7.49 0.58 8.15
CA ASP A 377 8.31 1.62 8.78
C ASP A 377 8.10 2.98 8.08
N THR A 378 8.15 2.99 6.74
CA THR A 378 7.87 4.19 5.94
C THR A 378 6.45 4.74 6.18
N LEU A 379 5.46 3.87 6.35
CA LEU A 379 4.08 4.28 6.65
C LEU A 379 3.93 4.84 8.07
N PHE A 380 4.59 4.24 9.06
CA PHE A 380 4.63 4.80 10.41
C PHE A 380 5.26 6.19 10.41
N ASP A 381 6.39 6.37 9.72
CA ASP A 381 7.03 7.68 9.56
C ASP A 381 6.12 8.70 8.85
N LEU A 382 5.39 8.27 7.81
CA LEU A 382 4.46 9.12 7.09
C LEU A 382 3.33 9.64 7.99
N TYR A 383 2.75 8.78 8.82
CA TYR A 383 1.61 9.11 9.69
C TYR A 383 2.01 9.83 10.97
N THR A 384 3.19 9.56 11.53
CA THR A 384 3.69 10.19 12.77
C THR A 384 3.50 11.71 12.85
N PRO A 385 3.94 12.52 11.87
CA PRO A 385 3.75 13.98 11.94
C PRO A 385 2.28 14.40 11.85
N MET A 386 1.41 13.58 11.25
CA MET A 386 -0.04 13.87 11.14
C MET A 386 -0.75 13.69 12.49
N PHE A 387 -0.22 12.84 13.38
CA PHE A 387 -0.73 12.59 14.73
C PHE A 387 0.06 13.33 15.82
N ALA A 388 0.92 14.30 15.47
CA ALA A 388 1.66 15.10 16.45
C ALA A 388 0.74 15.91 17.39
N ASP A 389 -0.44 16.32 16.91
CA ASP A 389 -1.56 16.80 17.74
C ASP A 389 -2.76 15.84 17.60
N PRO A 390 -2.85 14.81 18.47
CA PRO A 390 -3.92 13.81 18.42
C PRO A 390 -5.34 14.34 18.69
N HIS A 391 -5.47 15.57 19.20
CA HIS A 391 -6.76 16.18 19.52
C HIS A 391 -7.28 17.07 18.40
N SER A 392 -6.47 17.30 17.37
CA SER A 392 -6.81 18.11 16.20
C SER A 392 -7.87 17.44 15.32
N GLN A 393 -8.64 18.25 14.60
CA GLN A 393 -9.59 17.73 13.61
C GLN A 393 -8.86 17.03 12.45
N GLY A 394 -7.68 17.53 12.06
CA GLY A 394 -6.89 16.92 10.99
C GLY A 394 -6.45 15.49 11.33
N ALA A 395 -6.04 15.23 12.57
CA ALA A 395 -5.71 13.88 13.02
C ALA A 395 -6.93 12.94 12.98
N MET A 396 -8.12 13.46 13.32
CA MET A 396 -9.37 12.70 13.21
C MET A 396 -9.70 12.36 11.75
N ASP A 397 -9.61 13.33 10.84
CA ASP A 397 -9.91 13.13 9.41
C ASP A 397 -8.97 12.06 8.81
N VAL A 398 -7.66 12.14 9.10
CA VAL A 398 -6.69 11.10 8.67
C VAL A 398 -6.98 9.75 9.32
N PHE A 399 -7.44 9.73 10.56
CA PHE A 399 -7.82 8.47 11.23
C PHE A 399 -9.11 7.87 10.66
N GLU A 400 -10.06 8.69 10.23
CA GLU A 400 -11.26 8.23 9.52
C GLU A 400 -10.91 7.56 8.19
N ASP A 401 -9.92 8.10 7.47
CA ASP A 401 -9.37 7.46 6.27
C ASP A 401 -8.74 6.09 6.61
N LEU A 402 -7.91 6.04 7.66
CA LEU A 402 -7.28 4.80 8.13
C LEU A 402 -8.32 3.76 8.62
N LEU A 403 -9.42 4.22 9.23
CA LEU A 403 -10.55 3.38 9.63
C LEU A 403 -11.28 2.80 8.41
N ALA A 404 -11.45 3.60 7.35
CA ALA A 404 -12.04 3.14 6.10
C ALA A 404 -11.17 2.06 5.46
N GLU A 405 -9.85 2.28 5.37
CA GLU A 405 -8.84 1.32 4.90
C GLU A 405 -8.89 0.03 5.74
N PHE A 406 -8.93 0.16 7.08
CA PHE A 406 -9.07 -0.98 7.99
C PHE A 406 -10.34 -1.78 7.70
N SER A 407 -11.49 -1.12 7.59
CA SER A 407 -12.78 -1.79 7.43
C SER A 407 -12.94 -2.51 6.08
N ASN A 408 -12.34 -1.96 5.02
CA ASN A 408 -12.50 -2.44 3.65
C ASN A 408 -11.38 -3.38 3.19
N LEU A 409 -10.16 -3.24 3.72
CA LEU A 409 -8.98 -3.98 3.26
C LEU A 409 -8.42 -4.93 4.32
N ILE A 410 -8.25 -4.47 5.56
CA ILE A 410 -7.58 -5.26 6.62
C ILE A 410 -8.55 -6.24 7.28
N LEU A 411 -9.71 -5.76 7.75
CA LEU A 411 -10.70 -6.56 8.47
C LEU A 411 -11.23 -7.77 7.67
N PRO A 412 -11.49 -7.65 6.35
CA PRO A 412 -11.89 -8.80 5.54
C PRO A 412 -10.79 -9.85 5.34
N THR A 413 -9.52 -9.48 5.56
CA THR A 413 -8.37 -10.35 5.35
C THR A 413 -7.80 -10.84 6.68
N ILE A 414 -8.48 -11.85 7.23
CA ILE A 414 -8.28 -12.40 8.59
C ILE A 414 -6.86 -12.96 8.84
N LYS A 415 -6.11 -13.31 7.79
CA LYS A 415 -4.77 -13.89 7.94
C LYS A 415 -3.64 -12.84 8.07
N SER A 416 -3.92 -11.55 7.85
CA SER A 416 -2.92 -10.49 8.01
C SER A 416 -2.56 -10.35 9.50
N ARG A 417 -1.25 -10.24 9.80
CA ARG A 417 -0.73 -10.13 11.18
C ARG A 417 -0.05 -8.79 11.47
N HIS A 418 0.36 -8.05 10.45
CA HIS A 418 1.22 -6.87 10.64
C HIS A 418 0.56 -5.56 10.25
N THR A 419 -0.22 -5.52 9.17
CA THR A 419 -0.76 -4.24 8.62
C THR A 419 -1.72 -3.55 9.61
N GLN A 420 -2.45 -4.32 10.43
CA GLN A 420 -3.33 -3.79 11.47
C GLN A 420 -2.59 -2.98 12.56
N PHE A 421 -1.28 -3.12 12.70
CA PHE A 421 -0.54 -2.36 13.73
C PHE A 421 -0.47 -0.86 13.43
N LEU A 422 -0.72 -0.44 12.19
CA LEU A 422 -0.90 0.98 11.85
C LEU A 422 -2.07 1.58 12.66
N ILE A 423 -3.24 0.95 12.61
CA ILE A 423 -4.41 1.45 13.34
C ILE A 423 -4.27 1.23 14.86
N PHE A 424 -3.56 0.18 15.27
CA PHE A 424 -3.26 -0.08 16.69
C PHE A 424 -2.42 1.03 17.34
N HIS A 425 -1.37 1.46 16.66
CA HIS A 425 -0.46 2.50 17.13
C HIS A 425 -1.15 3.87 17.17
N PHE A 426 -1.70 4.32 16.03
CA PHE A 426 -2.29 5.67 15.96
C PHE A 426 -3.62 5.78 16.71
N GLY A 427 -4.40 4.70 16.78
CA GLY A 427 -5.65 4.67 17.53
C GLY A 427 -5.48 4.88 19.03
N GLN A 428 -4.30 4.62 19.58
CA GLN A 428 -4.00 4.78 21.00
C GLN A 428 -3.52 6.19 21.40
N ARG A 429 -3.35 7.11 20.44
CA ARG A 429 -2.81 8.45 20.71
C ARG A 429 -3.79 9.41 21.41
N SER A 430 -5.10 9.11 21.37
CA SER A 430 -6.15 9.93 21.97
C SER A 430 -7.41 9.11 22.21
N GLU A 431 -8.13 9.40 23.30
CA GLU A 431 -9.38 8.71 23.65
C GLU A 431 -10.43 8.84 22.52
N LYS A 432 -10.46 9.98 21.80
CA LYS A 432 -11.39 10.16 20.66
C LYS A 432 -11.12 9.16 19.52
N LEU A 433 -9.84 8.88 19.26
CA LEU A 433 -9.42 7.95 18.22
C LEU A 433 -9.72 6.51 18.65
N MET A 434 -9.46 6.19 19.93
CA MET A 434 -9.86 4.91 20.53
C MET A 434 -11.36 4.69 20.42
N ASP A 435 -12.17 5.69 20.79
CA ASP A 435 -13.63 5.63 20.71
C ASP A 435 -14.11 5.43 19.27
N ALA A 436 -13.49 6.10 18.29
CA ALA A 436 -13.82 5.95 16.88
C ALA A 436 -13.53 4.52 16.38
N PHE A 437 -12.38 3.96 16.75
CA PHE A 437 -12.01 2.58 16.41
C PHE A 437 -12.92 1.56 17.09
N CYS A 438 -13.07 1.65 18.42
CA CYS A 438 -13.93 0.77 19.20
C CYS A 438 -15.38 0.82 18.71
N GLY A 439 -15.92 2.02 18.46
CA GLY A 439 -17.26 2.23 17.92
C GLY A 439 -17.44 1.61 16.54
N THR A 440 -16.44 1.74 15.66
CA THR A 440 -16.44 1.10 14.34
C THR A 440 -16.46 -0.43 14.46
N CYS A 441 -15.63 -1.02 15.32
CA CYS A 441 -15.62 -2.46 15.57
C CYS A 441 -16.95 -2.96 16.16
N ILE A 442 -17.54 -2.25 17.12
CA ILE A 442 -18.84 -2.58 17.72
C ILE A 442 -19.93 -2.56 16.64
N ASN A 443 -19.97 -1.51 15.82
CA ASN A 443 -20.93 -1.40 14.73
C ASN A 443 -20.83 -2.61 13.78
N ILE A 444 -19.62 -2.97 13.36
CA ILE A 444 -19.41 -4.11 12.46
C ILE A 444 -19.73 -5.45 13.16
N ALA A 445 -19.41 -5.61 14.44
CA ALA A 445 -19.62 -6.84 15.20
C ALA A 445 -21.12 -7.16 15.42
N PHE A 446 -21.95 -6.14 15.64
CA PHE A 446 -23.36 -6.35 16.00
C PHE A 446 -24.36 -5.98 14.91
N GLU A 447 -23.92 -5.41 13.78
CA GLU A 447 -24.77 -5.18 12.62
C GLU A 447 -25.23 -6.49 11.97
N SER A 448 -26.55 -6.73 11.97
CA SER A 448 -27.15 -8.00 11.50
C SER A 448 -27.02 -8.24 9.99
N GLN A 449 -26.74 -7.20 9.19
CA GLN A 449 -26.60 -7.30 7.72
C GLN A 449 -25.20 -7.73 7.28
N ARG A 450 -24.21 -7.73 8.19
CA ARG A 450 -22.83 -8.08 7.86
C ARG A 450 -22.61 -9.60 7.89
N PRO A 451 -21.72 -10.14 7.03
CA PRO A 451 -21.29 -11.53 7.09
C PRO A 451 -20.80 -11.93 8.49
N LEU A 452 -21.20 -13.11 8.96
CA LEU A 452 -20.87 -13.61 10.29
C LEU A 452 -19.36 -13.61 10.58
N VAL A 453 -18.55 -13.99 9.59
CA VAL A 453 -17.09 -14.04 9.70
C VAL A 453 -16.51 -12.66 10.00
N LEU A 454 -16.99 -11.60 9.34
CA LEU A 454 -16.56 -10.23 9.62
C LEU A 454 -16.98 -9.78 11.02
N ARG A 455 -18.18 -10.17 11.46
CA ARG A 455 -18.68 -9.85 12.81
C ARG A 455 -17.80 -10.46 13.90
N GLN A 456 -17.41 -11.73 13.72
CA GLN A 456 -16.50 -12.44 14.64
C GLN A 456 -15.10 -11.83 14.60
N SER A 457 -14.59 -11.52 13.41
CA SER A 457 -13.30 -10.85 13.23
C SER A 457 -13.28 -9.49 13.95
N ALA A 458 -14.29 -8.64 13.74
CA ALA A 458 -14.39 -7.33 14.39
C ALA A 458 -14.41 -7.42 15.92
N CYS A 459 -15.10 -8.44 16.46
CA CYS A 459 -15.08 -8.74 17.89
C CYS A 459 -13.68 -9.14 18.38
N ALA A 460 -12.94 -9.96 17.61
CA ALA A 460 -11.58 -10.36 17.95
C ALA A 460 -10.60 -9.18 17.90
N TYR A 461 -10.72 -8.29 16.89
CA TYR A 461 -9.96 -7.04 16.80
C TYR A 461 -10.22 -6.15 18.02
N LEU A 462 -11.48 -5.96 18.39
CA LEU A 462 -11.86 -5.14 19.55
C LEU A 462 -11.30 -5.70 20.85
N ALA A 463 -11.49 -7.00 21.09
CA ALA A 463 -10.98 -7.67 22.27
C ALA A 463 -9.46 -7.60 22.35
N SER A 464 -8.79 -7.80 21.21
CA SER A 464 -7.33 -7.76 21.13
C SER A 464 -6.77 -6.36 21.34
N PHE A 465 -7.44 -5.32 20.82
CA PHE A 465 -7.04 -3.93 21.02
C PHE A 465 -7.10 -3.53 22.50
N VAL A 466 -8.22 -3.85 23.16
CA VAL A 466 -8.42 -3.52 24.58
C VAL A 466 -7.48 -4.33 25.49
N ALA A 467 -7.22 -5.59 25.14
CA ALA A 467 -6.32 -6.45 25.92
C ALA A 467 -4.85 -6.05 25.79
N ARG A 468 -4.39 -5.71 24.58
CA ARG A 468 -2.97 -5.49 24.27
C ARG A 468 -2.56 -4.03 24.22
N GLY A 469 -3.49 -3.09 24.11
CA GLY A 469 -3.18 -1.66 24.07
C GLY A 469 -2.70 -1.13 25.42
N ALA A 470 -1.43 -0.73 25.50
CA ALA A 470 -0.82 -0.22 26.72
C ALA A 470 -1.38 1.14 27.16
N HIS A 471 -1.83 1.96 26.20
CA HIS A 471 -2.37 3.29 26.48
C HIS A 471 -3.89 3.32 26.61
N VAL A 472 -4.56 2.18 26.49
CA VAL A 472 -6.02 2.10 26.65
C VAL A 472 -6.38 2.27 28.14
N PRO A 473 -7.11 3.33 28.53
CA PRO A 473 -7.50 3.56 29.91
C PRO A 473 -8.45 2.47 30.45
N GLY A 474 -8.32 2.11 31.72
CA GLY A 474 -9.15 1.07 32.35
C GLY A 474 -10.66 1.32 32.26
N HIS A 475 -11.12 2.58 32.26
CA HIS A 475 -12.54 2.87 32.10
C HIS A 475 -13.08 2.49 30.70
N ILE A 476 -12.26 2.61 29.64
CA ILE A 476 -12.61 2.14 28.30
C ILE A 476 -12.67 0.61 28.31
N VAL A 477 -11.73 -0.07 28.96
CA VAL A 477 -11.74 -1.54 29.11
C VAL A 477 -13.05 -2.01 29.74
N VAL A 478 -13.45 -1.40 30.86
CA VAL A 478 -14.70 -1.72 31.56
C VAL A 478 -15.91 -1.48 30.66
N ASN A 479 -16.00 -0.31 30.02
CA ASN A 479 -17.10 0.02 29.11
C ASN A 479 -17.23 -1.01 27.98
N ILE A 480 -16.12 -1.39 27.33
CA ILE A 480 -16.14 -2.40 26.26
C ILE A 480 -16.54 -3.76 26.83
N PHE A 481 -16.01 -4.15 27.99
CA PHE A 481 -16.39 -5.41 28.64
C PHE A 481 -17.90 -5.48 28.92
N GLU A 482 -18.48 -4.40 29.44
CA GLU A 482 -19.92 -4.28 29.71
C GLU A 482 -20.76 -4.36 28.42
N VAL A 483 -20.36 -3.65 27.36
CA VAL A 483 -21.05 -3.66 26.06
C VAL A 483 -21.02 -5.07 25.43
N LEU A 484 -19.85 -5.71 25.42
CA LEU A 484 -19.72 -7.08 24.93
C LEU A 484 -20.52 -8.07 25.80
N GLY A 485 -20.53 -7.88 27.12
CA GLY A 485 -21.31 -8.67 28.08
C GLY A 485 -22.82 -8.53 27.90
N TYR A 486 -23.31 -7.32 27.63
CA TYR A 486 -24.72 -7.06 27.34
C TYR A 486 -25.19 -7.82 26.10
N HIS A 487 -24.44 -7.72 24.99
CA HIS A 487 -24.78 -8.44 23.77
C HIS A 487 -24.64 -9.96 23.94
N LEU A 488 -23.68 -10.43 24.75
CA LEU A 488 -23.55 -11.85 25.07
C LEU A 488 -24.81 -12.39 25.77
N ASP A 489 -25.32 -11.67 26.76
CA ASP A 489 -26.54 -12.06 27.46
C ASP A 489 -27.80 -12.02 26.58
N GLU A 490 -27.90 -11.04 25.68
CA GLU A 490 -28.96 -10.97 24.67
C GLU A 490 -28.93 -12.21 23.76
N MET A 491 -27.75 -12.56 23.25
CA MET A 491 -27.56 -13.74 22.42
C MET A 491 -27.87 -15.03 23.17
N ARG A 492 -27.45 -15.15 24.44
CA ARG A 492 -27.77 -16.29 25.31
C ARG A 492 -29.28 -16.45 25.44
N ALA A 493 -30.01 -15.39 25.77
CA ALA A 493 -31.46 -15.45 25.97
C ALA A 493 -32.20 -15.92 24.70
N VAL A 494 -31.71 -15.56 23.52
CA VAL A 494 -32.26 -16.01 22.23
C VAL A 494 -31.89 -17.47 21.95
N TYR A 495 -30.62 -17.84 22.14
CA TYR A 495 -30.09 -19.16 21.77
C TYR A 495 -30.52 -20.28 22.71
N GLU A 496 -30.63 -20.02 24.02
CA GLU A 496 -31.08 -21.00 25.01
C GLU A 496 -32.43 -21.63 24.66
N ASN A 497 -33.36 -20.83 24.10
CA ASN A 497 -34.69 -21.31 23.70
C ASN A 497 -34.66 -22.43 22.65
N SER A 498 -33.61 -22.48 21.82
CA SER A 498 -33.49 -23.42 20.71
C SER A 498 -32.27 -24.35 20.84
N CYS A 499 -31.61 -24.29 22.00
CA CYS A 499 -30.37 -25.01 22.30
C CYS A 499 -30.65 -26.47 22.59
N ARG A 500 -29.87 -27.35 21.94
CA ARG A 500 -29.89 -28.81 22.14
C ARG A 500 -28.51 -29.33 22.57
N GLY A 501 -27.67 -28.44 23.09
CA GLY A 501 -26.26 -28.67 23.42
C GLY A 501 -25.31 -27.75 22.64
N PRO A 502 -24.00 -27.80 22.96
CA PRO A 502 -22.98 -26.96 22.36
C PRO A 502 -22.80 -27.27 20.86
N ASP A 503 -22.99 -26.26 20.00
CA ASP A 503 -22.77 -26.35 18.55
C ASP A 503 -22.05 -25.09 18.04
N VAL A 504 -20.78 -25.25 17.67
CA VAL A 504 -19.88 -24.17 17.23
C VAL A 504 -20.44 -23.40 16.04
N ARG A 505 -21.01 -24.10 15.04
CA ARG A 505 -21.46 -23.45 13.80
C ARG A 505 -22.73 -22.65 14.05
N ARG A 506 -23.61 -23.18 14.89
CA ARG A 506 -24.93 -22.58 15.15
C ARG A 506 -24.87 -21.37 16.10
N TYR A 507 -23.97 -21.40 17.08
CA TYR A 507 -23.80 -20.33 18.07
C TYR A 507 -22.43 -19.66 17.97
N ALA A 508 -21.80 -19.70 16.80
CA ALA A 508 -20.45 -19.17 16.56
C ALA A 508 -20.23 -17.73 17.09
N PRO A 509 -21.14 -16.77 16.87
CA PRO A 509 -20.92 -15.41 17.40
C PRO A 509 -20.99 -15.34 18.93
N PHE A 510 -21.77 -16.21 19.59
CA PHE A 510 -21.81 -16.27 21.06
C PHE A 510 -20.48 -16.78 21.62
N TYR A 511 -19.91 -17.84 21.04
CA TYR A 511 -18.62 -18.36 21.50
C TYR A 511 -17.45 -17.42 21.20
N ALA A 512 -17.47 -16.72 20.07
CA ALA A 512 -16.46 -15.71 19.74
C ALA A 512 -16.47 -14.57 20.78
N LEU A 513 -17.67 -14.09 21.15
CA LEU A 513 -17.85 -13.03 22.14
C LEU A 513 -17.44 -13.47 23.55
N MET A 514 -17.80 -14.70 23.92
CA MET A 514 -17.37 -15.28 25.20
C MET A 514 -15.85 -15.47 25.27
N GLN A 515 -15.22 -15.93 24.17
CA GLN A 515 -13.77 -16.04 24.08
C GLN A 515 -13.08 -14.68 24.17
N ALA A 516 -13.63 -13.65 23.51
CA ALA A 516 -13.17 -12.27 23.61
C ALA A 516 -13.20 -11.74 25.05
N LEU A 517 -14.29 -11.96 25.79
CA LEU A 517 -14.38 -11.55 27.21
C LEU A 517 -13.38 -12.29 28.10
N MET A 518 -13.22 -13.61 27.92
CA MET A 518 -12.21 -14.37 28.67
C MET A 518 -10.80 -13.86 28.36
N TYR A 519 -10.52 -13.54 27.11
CA TYR A 519 -9.24 -12.99 26.70
C TYR A 519 -8.96 -11.61 27.31
N VAL A 520 -9.91 -10.67 27.24
CA VAL A 520 -9.78 -9.36 27.89
C VAL A 520 -9.59 -9.52 29.40
N PHE A 521 -10.33 -10.43 30.04
CA PHE A 521 -10.15 -10.74 31.46
C PHE A 521 -8.72 -11.23 31.76
N CYS A 522 -8.16 -12.13 30.96
CA CYS A 522 -6.82 -12.66 31.20
C CYS A 522 -5.75 -11.56 31.22
N PHE A 523 -5.85 -10.55 30.36
CA PHE A 523 -4.87 -9.48 30.25
C PHE A 523 -5.15 -8.28 31.15
N ARG A 524 -6.42 -7.91 31.35
CA ARG A 524 -6.83 -6.64 31.96
C ARG A 524 -7.70 -6.81 33.20
N TRP A 525 -7.58 -7.95 33.91
CA TRP A 525 -8.36 -8.21 35.13
C TRP A 525 -8.23 -7.10 36.18
N GLN A 526 -7.08 -6.42 36.27
CA GLN A 526 -6.84 -5.32 37.21
C GLN A 526 -7.79 -4.14 36.98
N ASP A 527 -8.10 -3.81 35.72
CA ASP A 527 -9.01 -2.72 35.37
C ASP A 527 -10.47 -3.03 35.69
N LEU A 528 -10.80 -4.31 35.89
CA LEU A 528 -12.15 -4.78 36.25
C LEU A 528 -12.40 -4.75 37.76
N ILE A 529 -11.42 -4.29 38.55
CA ILE A 529 -11.51 -4.11 40.00
C ILE A 529 -12.07 -2.71 40.29
N ARG A 530 -13.13 -2.63 41.10
CA ARG A 530 -13.82 -1.38 41.41
C ARG A 530 -13.02 -0.48 42.34
N SER A 531 -12.46 -1.07 43.39
CA SER A 531 -11.72 -0.40 44.45
C SER A 531 -10.51 -1.27 44.74
N THR A 532 -9.32 -0.74 44.43
CA THR A 532 -8.07 -1.43 44.79
C THR A 532 -7.95 -1.36 46.30
N PRO A 533 -7.79 -2.50 47.02
CA PRO A 533 -7.59 -2.45 48.47
C PRO A 533 -6.31 -1.65 48.81
N ASP A 534 -6.33 -0.90 49.91
CA ASP A 534 -5.22 -0.01 50.31
C ASP A 534 -3.90 -0.78 50.60
N ASP A 535 -3.99 -2.09 50.85
CA ASP A 535 -2.87 -2.98 51.19
C ASP A 535 -2.22 -3.65 49.95
N VAL A 536 -2.62 -3.25 48.73
CA VAL A 536 -2.21 -3.89 47.47
C VAL A 536 -1.33 -2.94 46.66
N ASP A 537 -0.20 -3.45 46.18
CA ASP A 537 0.61 -2.77 45.18
C ASP A 537 0.06 -3.08 43.78
N ARG A 538 -0.27 -2.04 43.01
CA ARG A 538 -0.81 -2.20 41.66
C ARG A 538 0.18 -2.85 40.70
N GLU A 539 1.47 -2.67 40.95
CA GLU A 539 2.55 -3.17 40.09
C GLU A 539 2.94 -4.63 40.42
N ASP A 540 2.55 -5.13 41.59
CA ASP A 540 2.79 -6.52 42.01
C ASP A 540 1.49 -7.34 42.00
N PRO A 541 1.27 -8.20 40.98
CA PRO A 541 0.15 -9.13 40.93
C PRO A 541 0.03 -10.04 42.16
N LEU A 542 1.14 -10.33 42.85
CA LEU A 542 1.15 -11.18 44.05
C LEU A 542 0.53 -10.49 45.27
N SER A 543 0.55 -9.15 45.32
CA SER A 543 -0.02 -8.40 46.44
C SER A 543 -1.55 -8.49 46.50
N TYR A 544 -2.18 -8.85 45.38
CA TYR A 544 -3.61 -9.16 45.27
C TYR A 544 -3.97 -10.54 45.84
N LEU A 545 -2.98 -11.36 46.22
CA LEU A 545 -3.19 -12.71 46.72
C LEU A 545 -3.93 -12.70 48.06
N ASP A 546 -4.91 -13.60 48.17
CA ASP A 546 -5.74 -13.82 49.36
C ASP A 546 -6.61 -12.65 49.84
N GLN A 547 -6.61 -11.53 49.10
CA GLN A 547 -7.45 -10.38 49.37
C GLN A 547 -8.87 -10.54 48.79
N ASP A 548 -9.86 -9.96 49.47
CA ASP A 548 -11.23 -9.93 48.98
C ASP A 548 -11.40 -8.76 48.00
N ILE A 549 -11.35 -9.07 46.71
CA ILE A 549 -11.41 -8.10 45.62
C ILE A 549 -12.87 -7.71 45.33
N GLU A 550 -13.17 -6.41 45.37
CA GLU A 550 -14.45 -5.87 44.90
C GLU A 550 -14.40 -5.64 43.38
N TRP A 551 -15.11 -6.50 42.64
CA TRP A 551 -15.23 -6.38 41.18
C TRP A 551 -16.26 -5.32 40.79
N VAL A 552 -16.11 -4.76 39.59
CA VAL A 552 -17.16 -3.91 38.99
C VAL A 552 -18.50 -4.67 38.99
N PRO A 553 -19.62 -4.01 39.37
CA PRO A 553 -20.94 -4.64 39.42
C PRO A 553 -21.32 -5.32 38.12
N GLU A 554 -22.15 -6.37 38.19
CA GLU A 554 -22.68 -7.13 37.06
C GLU A 554 -21.68 -7.96 36.24
N ILE A 555 -20.39 -7.61 36.16
CA ILE A 555 -19.36 -8.37 35.41
C ILE A 555 -19.34 -9.85 35.84
N LYS A 556 -19.27 -10.08 37.15
CA LYS A 556 -19.26 -11.44 37.73
C LYS A 556 -20.54 -12.20 37.42
N ASP A 557 -21.68 -11.53 37.47
CA ASP A 557 -22.99 -12.14 37.23
C ASP A 557 -23.19 -12.47 35.74
N ILE A 558 -22.81 -11.57 34.83
CA ILE A 558 -22.82 -11.78 33.38
C ILE A 558 -21.95 -12.98 33.03
N MET A 559 -20.69 -13.01 33.49
CA MET A 559 -19.78 -14.14 33.22
C MET A 559 -20.34 -15.45 33.77
N ARG A 560 -20.83 -15.46 35.01
CA ARG A 560 -21.43 -16.66 35.63
C ARG A 560 -22.66 -17.16 34.86
N ARG A 561 -23.59 -16.28 34.47
CA ARG A 561 -24.78 -16.69 33.71
C ARG A 561 -24.43 -17.32 32.37
N ASN A 562 -23.45 -16.75 31.66
CA ASN A 562 -23.06 -17.23 30.34
C ASN A 562 -22.21 -18.51 30.38
N ILE A 563 -21.30 -18.64 31.35
CA ILE A 563 -20.44 -19.83 31.53
C ILE A 563 -21.26 -21.08 31.88
N TYR A 564 -22.23 -20.96 32.80
CA TYR A 564 -23.06 -22.09 33.24
C TYR A 564 -24.32 -22.28 32.39
N SER A 565 -24.43 -21.61 31.24
CA SER A 565 -25.53 -21.78 30.31
C SER A 565 -25.50 -23.16 29.62
N VAL A 566 -26.63 -23.56 29.03
CA VAL A 566 -26.73 -24.80 28.24
C VAL A 566 -25.88 -24.77 26.95
N LEU A 567 -25.39 -23.60 26.56
CA LEU A 567 -24.50 -23.42 25.41
C LEU A 567 -23.07 -23.90 25.72
N ASN A 568 -22.70 -24.00 27.00
CA ASN A 568 -21.41 -24.54 27.47
C ASN A 568 -20.17 -24.00 26.71
N PRO A 569 -19.90 -22.68 26.77
CA PRO A 569 -18.77 -22.08 26.07
C PRO A 569 -17.42 -22.65 26.51
N MET A 570 -17.29 -23.11 27.75
CA MET A 570 -16.04 -23.67 28.32
C MET A 570 -15.56 -24.95 27.62
N LYS A 571 -16.41 -25.62 26.82
CA LYS A 571 -16.01 -26.78 26.01
C LYS A 571 -15.62 -26.39 24.58
N VAL A 572 -16.14 -25.26 24.09
CA VAL A 572 -16.07 -24.84 22.67
C VAL A 572 -15.00 -23.77 22.42
N CYS A 573 -14.80 -22.83 23.33
CA CYS A 573 -13.73 -21.85 23.24
C CYS A 573 -12.34 -22.51 23.32
N SER A 574 -11.32 -21.80 22.86
CA SER A 574 -9.93 -22.31 22.85
C SER A 574 -9.51 -22.84 24.23
N PRO A 575 -8.99 -24.08 24.32
CA PRO A 575 -8.55 -24.67 25.58
C PRO A 575 -7.51 -23.84 26.33
N VAL A 576 -6.60 -23.20 25.59
CA VAL A 576 -5.51 -22.37 26.16
C VAL A 576 -6.10 -21.17 26.92
N ILE A 577 -7.03 -20.46 26.29
CA ILE A 577 -7.69 -19.29 26.90
C ILE A 577 -8.55 -19.72 28.09
N VAL A 578 -9.27 -20.84 27.95
CA VAL A 578 -10.13 -21.37 29.01
C VAL A 578 -9.32 -21.79 30.25
N ASP A 579 -8.16 -22.43 30.06
CA ASP A 579 -7.27 -22.81 31.15
C ASP A 579 -6.68 -21.59 31.87
N GLN A 580 -6.20 -20.60 31.11
CA GLN A 580 -5.69 -19.35 31.69
C GLN A 580 -6.77 -18.58 32.44
N PHE A 581 -7.98 -18.48 31.86
CA PHE A 581 -9.11 -17.87 32.54
C PHE A 581 -9.47 -18.62 33.83
N ALA A 582 -9.50 -19.96 33.80
CA ALA A 582 -9.83 -20.77 34.97
C ALA A 582 -8.82 -20.59 36.11
N LYS A 583 -7.53 -20.54 35.77
CA LYS A 583 -6.43 -20.28 36.71
C LYS A 583 -6.59 -18.91 37.37
N LEU A 584 -6.70 -17.85 36.57
CA LEU A 584 -6.85 -16.47 37.07
C LEU A 584 -8.15 -16.27 37.85
N ALA A 585 -9.27 -16.77 37.34
CA ALA A 585 -10.57 -16.65 37.98
C ALA A 585 -10.63 -17.38 39.33
N HIS A 586 -9.93 -18.52 39.46
CA HIS A 586 -9.81 -19.20 40.74
C HIS A 586 -8.91 -18.41 41.70
N HIS A 587 -7.77 -17.95 41.20
CA HIS A 587 -6.76 -17.24 41.98
C HIS A 587 -7.32 -15.97 42.63
N PHE A 588 -8.01 -15.13 41.86
CA PHE A 588 -8.62 -13.90 42.37
C PHE A 588 -9.99 -14.09 43.02
N ARG A 589 -10.37 -15.33 43.37
CA ARG A 589 -11.69 -15.69 43.93
C ARG A 589 -12.87 -15.14 43.12
N PHE A 590 -12.67 -14.93 41.82
CA PHE A 590 -13.70 -14.45 40.91
C PHE A 590 -14.76 -15.54 40.71
N MET A 591 -14.36 -16.75 40.28
CA MET A 591 -15.23 -17.91 40.15
C MET A 591 -14.45 -19.23 40.08
N TYR A 592 -15.08 -20.33 40.50
CA TYR A 592 -14.47 -21.67 40.47
C TYR A 592 -15.09 -22.56 39.38
N VAL A 593 -14.41 -22.66 38.22
CA VAL A 593 -14.90 -23.34 37.01
C VAL A 593 -14.32 -24.73 36.78
N TYR A 594 -13.31 -25.17 37.53
CA TYR A 594 -12.68 -26.49 37.34
C TYR A 594 -13.65 -27.68 37.35
N PRO A 595 -14.67 -27.76 38.22
CA PRO A 595 -15.64 -28.86 38.18
C PRO A 595 -16.41 -28.92 36.85
N LEU A 596 -16.69 -27.76 36.25
CA LEU A 596 -17.35 -27.67 34.94
C LEU A 596 -16.40 -28.16 33.83
N ILE A 597 -15.15 -27.72 33.85
CA ILE A 597 -14.11 -28.17 32.89
C ILE A 597 -13.90 -29.68 32.97
N GLU A 598 -13.82 -30.25 34.19
CA GLU A 598 -13.67 -31.69 34.39
C GLU A 598 -14.90 -32.47 33.90
N SER A 599 -16.11 -31.93 34.09
CA SER A 599 -17.33 -32.53 33.53
C SER A 599 -17.35 -32.48 32.00
N ASN A 600 -16.76 -31.42 31.40
CA ASN A 600 -16.70 -31.22 29.96
C ASN A 600 -15.75 -32.20 29.26
N LYS A 601 -14.71 -32.71 29.94
CA LYS A 601 -13.85 -33.78 29.40
C LYS A 601 -14.62 -35.05 29.02
N ARG A 602 -15.78 -35.28 29.63
CA ARG A 602 -16.66 -36.44 29.36
C ARG A 602 -17.64 -36.19 28.22
N LEU A 603 -17.79 -34.94 27.78
CA LEU A 603 -18.69 -34.54 26.70
C LEU A 603 -17.93 -34.53 25.37
N ARG A 604 -18.46 -35.24 24.37
CA ARG A 604 -17.95 -35.21 22.99
C ARG A 604 -18.77 -34.21 22.18
N LEU A 605 -18.13 -33.27 21.51
CA LEU A 605 -18.85 -32.24 20.74
C LEU A 605 -19.60 -32.83 19.52
N SER A 606 -19.07 -33.92 18.96
CA SER A 606 -19.67 -34.65 17.83
C SER A 606 -21.09 -35.17 18.08
N GLN A 607 -21.46 -35.41 19.35
CA GLN A 607 -22.80 -35.88 19.71
C GLN A 607 -23.89 -34.81 19.52
N PHE A 608 -23.50 -33.53 19.49
CA PHE A 608 -24.40 -32.40 19.34
C PHE A 608 -24.44 -31.83 17.91
N SER A 609 -23.38 -32.07 17.12
CA SER A 609 -23.37 -31.82 15.67
C SER A 609 -24.29 -32.76 14.87
N ALA A 610 -24.89 -33.75 15.56
CA ALA A 610 -25.76 -34.79 15.04
C ALA A 610 -27.09 -34.32 14.41
N GLY A 611 -27.39 -33.02 14.39
CA GLY A 611 -28.51 -32.46 13.63
C GLY A 611 -28.39 -32.64 12.11
N ALA A 612 -27.19 -32.96 11.60
CA ALA A 612 -26.99 -33.28 10.18
C ALA A 612 -27.49 -34.69 9.78
N TYR A 613 -27.71 -35.60 10.74
CA TYR A 613 -28.12 -36.98 10.44
C TYR A 613 -29.58 -37.11 9.97
N SER A 614 -30.42 -36.08 10.12
CA SER A 614 -31.79 -36.12 9.62
C SER A 614 -31.90 -35.96 8.09
N ASN A 615 -30.83 -35.59 7.39
CA ASN A 615 -30.82 -35.38 5.93
C ASN A 615 -30.00 -36.42 5.13
N GLY A 616 -29.67 -37.58 5.73
CA GLY A 616 -29.26 -38.77 4.98
C GLY A 616 -27.96 -38.64 4.17
N GLY A 617 -27.06 -37.72 4.51
CA GLY A 617 -25.77 -37.56 3.86
C GLY A 617 -24.61 -37.78 4.82
N GLY A 618 -23.78 -38.80 4.57
CA GLY A 618 -22.40 -38.81 5.05
C GLY A 618 -22.06 -39.71 6.25
N LEU A 619 -22.32 -41.02 6.16
CA LEU A 619 -21.69 -41.99 7.08
C LEU A 619 -20.25 -42.38 6.64
N ARG A 620 -19.79 -41.97 5.44
CA ARG A 620 -18.54 -42.49 4.85
C ARG A 620 -17.31 -41.59 4.96
N ASP A 621 -17.43 -40.29 5.22
CA ASP A 621 -16.28 -39.36 5.23
C ASP A 621 -15.80 -38.94 6.63
N LEU A 622 -16.50 -39.30 7.71
CA LEU A 622 -16.14 -38.94 9.10
C LEU A 622 -15.45 -40.06 9.88
N ALA A 623 -15.19 -41.21 9.27
CA ALA A 623 -14.61 -42.37 9.96
C ALA A 623 -13.09 -42.28 10.19
N PHE A 624 -12.42 -41.28 9.61
CA PHE A 624 -10.96 -41.18 9.63
C PHE A 624 -10.39 -40.14 10.60
N ASP A 625 -11.21 -39.36 11.31
CA ASP A 625 -10.70 -38.29 12.21
C ASP A 625 -11.52 -38.10 13.49
N MET A 626 -11.85 -39.22 14.15
CA MET A 626 -12.70 -39.25 15.37
C MET A 626 -11.99 -38.79 16.65
N ASN A 627 -10.70 -38.44 16.59
CA ASN A 627 -9.90 -38.14 17.77
C ASN A 627 -9.44 -36.67 17.86
N ASP A 628 -9.57 -35.90 16.78
CA ASP A 628 -9.17 -34.49 16.77
C ASP A 628 -10.41 -33.57 16.88
N GLU A 629 -10.76 -33.18 18.12
CA GLU A 629 -11.84 -32.21 18.39
C GLU A 629 -11.44 -30.76 18.04
N SER A 630 -10.20 -30.53 17.54
CA SER A 630 -9.65 -29.21 17.20
C SER A 630 -10.55 -28.41 16.25
N TRP A 631 -11.09 -29.05 15.21
CA TRP A 631 -12.03 -28.45 14.24
C TRP A 631 -13.38 -28.04 14.84
N GLN A 632 -13.70 -28.53 16.04
CA GLN A 632 -14.92 -28.22 16.79
C GLN A 632 -14.63 -27.27 17.95
N GLN A 633 -13.43 -26.72 18.05
CA GLN A 633 -13.05 -25.67 19.00
C GLN A 633 -12.70 -24.39 18.25
N LEU A 634 -12.88 -23.24 18.89
CA LEU A 634 -12.40 -21.98 18.34
C LEU A 634 -10.87 -21.94 18.42
N GLY A 635 -10.24 -21.48 17.35
CA GLY A 635 -8.82 -21.15 17.36
C GLY A 635 -8.52 -20.02 18.35
N SER A 636 -7.26 -19.95 18.81
CA SER A 636 -6.76 -18.89 19.70
C SER A 636 -6.29 -17.64 18.95
N TYR A 637 -6.67 -17.48 17.68
CA TYR A 637 -6.19 -16.37 16.86
C TYR A 637 -6.76 -15.03 17.35
N PHE A 638 -5.87 -14.09 17.71
CA PHE A 638 -6.19 -12.70 17.96
C PHE A 638 -5.35 -11.78 17.07
N PRO A 639 -5.93 -10.71 16.50
CA PRO A 639 -5.22 -9.91 15.50
C PRO A 639 -4.01 -9.13 16.00
N PHE A 640 -3.92 -8.79 17.28
CA PHE A 640 -2.76 -8.08 17.86
C PHE A 640 -1.92 -9.04 18.72
N ASP A 641 -1.56 -10.19 18.16
CA ASP A 641 -0.50 -11.04 18.71
C ASP A 641 0.89 -10.39 18.50
N PRO A 642 1.95 -10.83 19.22
CA PRO A 642 3.21 -10.11 19.27
C PRO A 642 3.78 -9.76 17.90
N TYR A 643 4.16 -8.51 17.73
CA TYR A 643 4.69 -7.98 16.48
C TYR A 643 6.11 -8.51 16.22
N GLN A 644 6.33 -9.10 15.05
CA GLN A 644 7.54 -9.88 14.75
C GLN A 644 8.53 -9.15 13.83
N LEU A 645 8.14 -8.03 13.21
CA LEU A 645 8.97 -7.37 12.21
C LEU A 645 10.10 -6.55 12.86
N PRO A 646 11.36 -6.73 12.42
CA PRO A 646 12.52 -6.25 13.16
C PRO A 646 12.66 -4.72 13.28
N LYS A 647 12.53 -3.96 12.18
CA LYS A 647 12.77 -2.50 12.16
C LYS A 647 11.57 -1.73 12.68
N SER A 648 10.38 -2.02 12.16
CA SER A 648 9.13 -1.32 12.49
C SER A 648 8.61 -1.63 13.89
N LYS A 649 9.12 -2.66 14.56
CA LYS A 649 8.76 -3.00 15.95
C LYS A 649 9.00 -1.85 16.93
N ARG A 650 10.00 -1.00 16.67
CA ARG A 650 10.30 0.20 17.48
C ARG A 650 9.10 1.14 17.65
N TRP A 651 8.17 1.14 16.69
CA TRP A 651 6.96 1.97 16.76
C TRP A 651 5.90 1.40 17.70
N VAL A 652 5.89 0.09 17.92
CA VAL A 652 4.81 -0.64 18.60
C VAL A 652 5.17 -1.02 20.04
N ASP A 653 6.47 -1.15 20.35
CA ASP A 653 6.94 -1.66 21.65
C ASP A 653 6.37 -0.89 22.86
N ASP A 654 6.32 0.43 22.80
CA ASP A 654 5.77 1.27 23.87
C ASP A 654 4.24 1.21 23.98
N ASP A 655 3.55 0.91 22.88
CA ASP A 655 2.08 0.85 22.82
C ASP A 655 1.52 -0.54 23.14
N TYR A 656 2.40 -1.53 23.33
CA TYR A 656 2.03 -2.93 23.40
C TYR A 656 2.21 -3.54 24.79
N LEU A 657 1.16 -4.19 25.28
CA LEU A 657 1.16 -4.91 26.56
C LEU A 657 1.48 -6.40 26.31
N PRO A 658 2.70 -6.87 26.63
CA PRO A 658 3.06 -8.27 26.50
C PRO A 658 2.34 -9.12 27.56
N TRP A 659 2.12 -10.39 27.23
CA TRP A 659 1.64 -11.35 28.22
C TRP A 659 2.69 -11.54 29.33
N ARG A 660 2.27 -11.37 30.58
CA ARG A 660 3.13 -11.62 31.75
C ARG A 660 2.55 -12.77 32.56
N PRO A 661 3.28 -13.89 32.74
CA PRO A 661 2.84 -14.94 33.65
C PRO A 661 2.83 -14.38 35.07
N ILE A 662 1.79 -14.71 35.84
CA ILE A 662 1.77 -14.37 37.27
C ILE A 662 2.69 -15.37 38.00
N PRO A 663 3.74 -14.90 38.70
CA PRO A 663 4.63 -15.78 39.46
C PRO A 663 3.82 -16.64 40.45
N GLY A 664 4.16 -17.93 40.57
CA GLY A 664 3.46 -18.88 41.46
C GLY A 664 2.18 -19.55 40.90
N LEU A 665 1.68 -19.16 39.72
CA LEU A 665 0.55 -19.81 39.03
C LEU A 665 0.95 -20.90 38.02
N ASN A 666 2.21 -20.91 37.57
CA ASN A 666 2.77 -21.89 36.64
C ASN A 666 3.91 -22.69 37.30
N PRO A 667 3.62 -23.80 38.01
CA PRO A 667 4.68 -24.66 38.58
C PRO A 667 5.41 -25.55 37.54
N GLU A 668 5.12 -25.44 36.24
CA GLU A 668 5.73 -26.28 35.18
C GLU A 668 6.59 -25.50 34.15
N CYS A 669 6.97 -24.26 34.43
CA CYS A 669 7.88 -23.49 33.56
C CYS A 669 9.20 -23.14 34.25
N GLY A 670 9.77 -24.08 34.99
CA GLY A 670 11.06 -23.90 35.65
C GLY A 670 11.78 -25.23 35.78
N ASP A 671 12.24 -25.79 34.66
CA ASP A 671 13.38 -26.73 34.61
C ASP A 671 13.80 -27.04 33.15
N ASP A 672 14.19 -26.05 32.33
CA ASP A 672 14.88 -26.31 31.03
C ASP A 672 15.63 -25.06 30.50
N SER A 673 16.17 -24.23 31.40
CA SER A 673 17.09 -23.15 31.02
C SER A 673 18.21 -23.04 32.05
N ASP A 674 18.94 -24.14 32.26
CA ASP A 674 20.29 -24.07 32.80
C ASP A 674 21.22 -23.58 31.67
N GLU A 675 21.23 -22.27 31.44
CA GLU A 675 22.40 -21.62 30.86
C GLU A 675 23.48 -21.65 31.94
N GLU A 676 24.40 -22.62 31.84
CA GLU A 676 25.67 -22.57 32.58
C GLU A 676 26.40 -21.29 32.16
N GLU A 677 26.33 -20.26 33.01
CA GLU A 677 27.27 -19.13 33.02
C GLU A 677 28.68 -19.71 33.19
N LEU A 678 29.39 -19.89 32.08
CA LEU A 678 30.83 -20.08 32.09
C LEU A 678 31.47 -18.73 32.36
N ASP A 679 31.88 -18.53 33.61
CA ASP A 679 32.74 -17.43 34.07
C ASP A 679 34.02 -17.36 33.21
N GLU A 680 34.06 -16.43 32.26
CA GLU A 680 35.29 -16.00 31.58
C GLU A 680 35.98 -14.90 32.39
N ASP A 681 36.78 -15.30 33.38
CA ASP A 681 37.81 -14.47 34.01
C ASP A 681 39.16 -15.22 33.97
N GLU A 682 39.82 -15.25 32.80
CA GLU A 682 41.28 -15.43 32.72
C GLU A 682 41.88 -14.36 31.81
N GLU A 683 42.45 -13.33 32.46
CA GLU A 683 43.35 -12.33 31.86
C GLU A 683 44.51 -13.04 31.13
N ILE A 684 44.52 -12.95 29.80
CA ILE A 684 45.70 -13.26 28.98
C ILE A 684 46.39 -11.93 28.63
N ASP A 685 47.44 -11.62 29.39
CA ASP A 685 48.43 -10.57 29.09
C ASP A 685 49.18 -10.92 27.78
N GLU A 686 48.96 -10.15 26.72
CA GLU A 686 49.88 -10.05 25.57
C GLU A 686 50.56 -8.68 25.55
N ASP A 687 51.68 -8.57 26.26
CA ASP A 687 52.67 -7.52 26.00
C ASP A 687 53.74 -8.06 25.04
N THR A 688 53.70 -7.58 23.80
CA THR A 688 54.80 -7.73 22.84
C THR A 688 55.65 -6.47 22.83
N ALA A 689 56.91 -6.59 23.29
CA ALA A 689 57.98 -5.68 22.88
C ALA A 689 59.34 -6.38 22.89
N THR A 690 59.94 -6.34 21.71
CA THR A 690 61.31 -6.68 21.30
C THR A 690 62.43 -6.30 22.28
N GLU A 691 63.45 -7.16 22.46
CA GLU A 691 64.85 -6.74 22.30
C GLU A 691 65.83 -7.92 22.15
N GLU A 692 66.91 -7.63 21.44
CA GLU A 692 67.99 -8.49 20.97
C GLU A 692 68.93 -8.99 22.09
N GLY A 693 69.64 -10.09 21.80
CA GLY A 693 71.08 -10.11 22.07
C GLY A 693 71.63 -11.06 23.15
N ILE A 694 72.36 -12.07 22.68
CA ILE A 694 73.70 -12.50 23.16
C ILE A 694 73.83 -13.01 24.61
N GLY A 695 74.30 -14.25 24.74
CA GLY A 695 75.46 -14.53 25.61
C GLY A 695 75.33 -15.61 26.70
N GLU A 696 76.01 -16.73 26.43
CA GLU A 696 76.91 -17.46 27.34
C GLU A 696 76.38 -18.30 28.53
N ASN A 697 76.89 -19.55 28.52
CA ASN A 697 77.24 -20.45 29.64
C ASN A 697 76.07 -20.95 30.50
N ASN A 698 75.76 -22.25 30.54
CA ASN A 698 76.66 -23.37 30.86
C ASN A 698 76.02 -24.71 30.46
#